data_AF-A0A6B3NGX9-F1
#
_entry.id   AF-A0A6B3NGX9-F1
#
_cell.length_a   1.000
_cell.length_b   1.000
_cell.length_c   1.000
_cell.angle_alpha   90.00
_cell.angle_beta   90.00
_cell.angle_gamma   90.00
#
_symmetry.space_group_name_H-M   'P 1'
#
loop_
_entity.id
_entity.type
_entity.pdbx_description
1 polymer ?
#
loop_
_entity_poly.entity_id
_entity_poly.type
_entity_poly.pdbx_seq_one_letter_code
_entity_poly.pdbx_strand_id
1 'polypeptide(L)'
;CAAGSKYAPDMVKLLSDSDSYVRDSAAEALGKMGAAGSKFAPDMVKLLSDSDRYVRDSAAYALGNIGAADSKFAPDIVKLLSDSDRYVRDSAAEALGKMGAAGSKFAPDMVKLLSHSDSDVRSRAAYALGKMGAAGSKFAPDMVKLLSHSDGNVRFRAAEALGNIGAAGSKFAPDIVKLLSDSDSRVRFRAAYALGKMGAAGSKFAPDIVKLLSDSDWRVRFHAAEALGKMGAAGSKFAPDMVKLLSDSDSRVRDRAARTLGNIGAADSKFAPDMVKLLNHSDRPVRYSAAEALGEMGQLEIKDLLAVLNEVYRCYQGEAPILRFLSYLLSSGEKDSLLLIKWLGLPKKYPDEISPLNRQEGEKVLQLFAKVWKPSQSLDMLGNDLEEQIAVVVNQVNWKPADIPLLKEHYQNLKQADSRLAAVVNSKIIALEGKQWFFIFFKLWLAHLSLWLILITAYPHSRQVQTLIWNRKTRQLFGLGYIGIALTAIPFLRYRLLAPFSKILLADANLDSFDTQAYFPNSHIQIKRAIHTQPIQTVISQLQSPIVLEGESGLGKSIFLRNLVKTSGRLAVYLPASKCTAGVIEAIQAKLPISAHDSKFLQSLIDYNTLDICIDGLNEVTPDTRATISSFVERHFQGHIIITTQP
;
A
#
# COMPACT_ATOMS: atom_id res chain seq x y z
N CYS A 1 -47.22 28.03 -0.22
CA CYS A 1 -48.14 28.88 -1.00
C CYS A 1 -49.55 29.08 -0.41
N ALA A 2 -49.92 28.50 0.74
CA ALA A 2 -51.28 28.70 1.30
C ALA A 2 -51.52 30.07 1.96
N ALA A 3 -50.47 30.82 2.34
CA ALA A 3 -50.61 32.11 3.03
C ALA A 3 -51.01 33.29 2.11
N GLY A 4 -50.76 33.19 0.79
CA GLY A 4 -51.04 34.27 -0.16
C GLY A 4 -52.49 34.31 -0.67
N SER A 5 -53.23 33.19 -0.60
CA SER A 5 -54.57 33.09 -1.17
C SER A 5 -55.62 33.98 -0.50
N LYS A 6 -55.40 34.37 0.76
CA LYS A 6 -56.31 35.27 1.49
C LYS A 6 -56.30 36.71 0.97
N TYR A 7 -55.21 37.13 0.34
CA TYR A 7 -55.06 38.48 -0.24
C TYR A 7 -55.44 38.52 -1.73
N ALA A 8 -55.77 37.38 -2.33
CA ALA A 8 -56.08 37.30 -3.74
C ALA A 8 -57.29 38.18 -4.17
N PRO A 9 -58.36 38.33 -3.37
CA PRO A 9 -59.42 39.30 -3.68
C PRO A 9 -58.95 40.75 -3.74
N ASP A 10 -57.95 41.14 -2.94
CA ASP A 10 -57.38 42.49 -2.98
C ASP A 10 -56.45 42.66 -4.18
N MET A 11 -55.68 41.62 -4.54
CA MET A 11 -54.88 41.60 -5.77
C MET A 11 -55.74 41.75 -7.02
N VAL A 12 -56.95 41.18 -7.05
CA VAL A 12 -57.89 41.36 -8.19
C VAL A 12 -58.29 42.82 -8.36
N LYS A 13 -58.48 43.57 -7.27
CA LYS A 13 -58.78 45.02 -7.36
C LYS A 13 -57.64 45.79 -8.02
N LEU A 14 -56.39 45.39 -7.74
CA LEU A 14 -55.19 46.00 -8.30
C LEU A 14 -55.00 45.71 -9.80
N LEU A 15 -55.75 44.76 -10.39
CA LEU A 15 -55.74 44.54 -11.84
C LEU A 15 -56.35 45.72 -12.62
N SER A 16 -57.07 46.63 -11.96
CA SER A 16 -57.62 47.84 -12.59
C SER A 16 -56.90 49.12 -12.16
N ASP A 17 -55.71 49.01 -11.57
CA ASP A 17 -54.92 50.16 -11.13
C ASP A 17 -54.48 51.03 -12.33
N SER A 18 -54.32 52.34 -12.12
CA SER A 18 -53.87 53.24 -13.17
C SER A 18 -52.41 52.98 -13.57
N ASP A 19 -51.59 52.49 -12.64
CA ASP A 19 -50.20 52.13 -12.91
C ASP A 19 -50.07 50.72 -13.51
N SER A 20 -49.44 50.64 -14.69
CA SER A 20 -49.23 49.38 -15.39
C SER A 20 -48.33 48.40 -14.61
N TYR A 21 -47.35 48.88 -13.84
CA TYR A 21 -46.50 48.02 -13.02
C TYR A 21 -47.27 47.35 -11.89
N VAL A 22 -48.29 48.04 -11.35
CA VAL A 22 -49.17 47.50 -10.32
C VAL A 22 -50.09 46.43 -10.93
N ARG A 23 -50.68 46.69 -12.10
CA ARG A 23 -51.50 45.70 -12.82
C ARG A 23 -50.69 44.46 -13.19
N ASP A 24 -49.50 44.64 -13.74
CA ASP A 24 -48.53 43.59 -14.07
C ASP A 24 -48.21 42.72 -12.85
N SER A 25 -47.74 43.34 -11.76
CA SER A 25 -47.38 42.63 -10.52
C SER A 25 -48.57 41.87 -9.91
N ALA A 26 -49.78 42.45 -10.00
CA ALA A 26 -51.00 41.81 -9.53
C ALA A 26 -51.35 40.56 -10.37
N ALA A 27 -51.25 40.64 -11.70
CA ALA A 27 -51.47 39.50 -12.58
C ALA A 27 -50.45 38.38 -12.32
N GLU A 28 -49.17 38.73 -12.20
CA GLU A 28 -48.10 37.76 -11.91
C GLU A 28 -48.31 37.07 -10.55
N ALA A 29 -48.67 37.83 -9.51
CA ALA A 29 -48.95 37.31 -8.18
C ALA A 29 -50.12 36.32 -8.18
N LEU A 30 -51.20 36.62 -8.90
CA LEU A 30 -52.35 35.72 -9.07
C LEU A 30 -51.96 34.45 -9.84
N GLY A 31 -51.12 34.56 -10.87
CA GLY A 31 -50.59 33.43 -11.61
C GLY A 31 -49.70 32.50 -10.79
N LYS A 32 -48.87 33.06 -9.89
CA LYS A 32 -48.02 32.30 -8.94
C LYS A 32 -48.83 31.46 -7.94
N MET A 33 -50.15 31.67 -7.83
CA MET A 33 -51.04 30.82 -7.05
C MET A 33 -51.34 29.48 -7.72
N GLY A 34 -51.00 29.31 -9.00
CA GLY A 34 -51.29 28.10 -9.78
C GLY A 34 -52.79 27.83 -9.86
N ALA A 35 -53.21 26.57 -9.75
CA ALA A 35 -54.62 26.16 -9.86
C ALA A 35 -55.59 26.95 -8.95
N ALA A 36 -55.14 27.41 -7.78
CA ALA A 36 -55.96 28.22 -6.87
C ALA A 36 -56.32 29.61 -7.42
N GLY A 37 -55.55 30.10 -8.41
CA GLY A 37 -55.80 31.35 -9.13
C GLY A 37 -56.91 31.27 -10.19
N SER A 38 -57.37 30.06 -10.57
CA SER A 38 -58.34 29.86 -11.67
C SER A 38 -59.66 30.61 -11.47
N LYS A 39 -60.10 30.80 -10.22
CA LYS A 39 -61.31 31.59 -9.92
C LYS A 39 -61.21 33.07 -10.32
N PHE A 40 -59.99 33.58 -10.53
CA PHE A 40 -59.69 34.95 -10.93
C PHE A 40 -59.23 35.06 -12.39
N ALA A 41 -59.16 33.94 -13.11
CA ALA A 41 -58.79 33.91 -14.51
C ALA A 41 -59.66 34.77 -15.43
N PRO A 42 -60.99 34.91 -15.22
CA PRO A 42 -61.79 35.87 -15.99
C PRO A 42 -61.27 37.31 -15.91
N ASP A 43 -60.70 37.72 -14.79
CA ASP A 43 -60.16 39.07 -14.61
C ASP A 43 -58.79 39.23 -15.29
N MET A 44 -57.94 38.20 -15.24
CA MET A 44 -56.67 38.19 -16.00
C MET A 44 -56.91 38.15 -17.51
N VAL A 45 -57.98 37.50 -17.98
CA VAL A 45 -58.32 37.49 -19.43
C VAL A 45 -58.61 38.90 -19.96
N LYS A 46 -59.20 39.79 -19.14
CA LYS A 46 -59.43 41.19 -19.54
C LYS A 46 -58.10 41.91 -19.81
N LEU A 47 -57.06 41.58 -19.05
CA LEU A 47 -55.72 42.16 -19.19
C LEU A 47 -54.96 41.69 -20.43
N LEU A 48 -55.41 40.63 -21.12
CA LEU A 48 -54.84 40.22 -22.40
C LEU A 48 -55.01 41.29 -23.49
N SER A 49 -55.88 42.28 -23.30
CA SER A 49 -56.05 43.42 -24.22
C SER A 49 -55.57 44.75 -23.61
N ASP A 50 -54.77 44.72 -22.54
CA ASP A 50 -54.23 45.93 -21.92
C ASP A 50 -53.34 46.72 -22.90
N SER A 51 -53.32 48.05 -22.76
CA SER A 51 -52.50 48.90 -23.62
C SER A 51 -51.00 48.68 -23.37
N ASP A 52 -50.63 48.34 -22.13
CA ASP A 52 -49.25 48.07 -21.76
C ASP A 52 -48.85 46.62 -22.06
N ARG A 53 -47.70 46.45 -22.72
CA ARG A 53 -47.20 45.13 -23.14
C ARG A 53 -46.82 44.23 -21.97
N TYR A 54 -46.31 44.77 -20.86
CA TYR A 54 -45.90 43.98 -19.70
C TYR A 54 -47.12 43.41 -18.99
N VAL A 55 -48.21 44.19 -18.94
CA VAL A 55 -49.48 43.71 -18.40
C VAL A 55 -50.05 42.57 -19.24
N ARG A 56 -50.05 42.70 -20.58
CA ARG A 56 -50.48 41.60 -21.48
C ARG A 56 -49.62 40.34 -21.33
N ASP A 57 -48.30 40.53 -21.25
CA ASP A 57 -47.32 39.46 -21.05
C ASP A 57 -47.58 38.70 -19.75
N SER A 58 -47.68 39.41 -18.63
CA SER A 58 -47.95 38.83 -17.31
C SER A 58 -49.34 38.20 -17.21
N ALA A 59 -50.35 38.75 -17.88
CA ALA A 59 -51.67 38.13 -17.95
C ALA A 59 -51.62 36.77 -18.68
N ALA A 60 -50.94 36.69 -19.83
CA ALA A 60 -50.76 35.44 -20.57
C ALA A 60 -49.94 34.44 -19.74
N TYR A 61 -48.84 34.88 -19.14
CA TYR A 61 -47.98 34.07 -18.28
C TYR A 61 -48.75 33.52 -17.06
N ALA A 62 -49.55 34.36 -16.40
CA ALA A 62 -50.35 33.99 -15.24
C ALA A 62 -51.38 32.91 -15.59
N LEU A 63 -52.13 33.08 -16.67
CA LEU A 63 -53.07 32.06 -17.17
C LEU A 63 -52.35 30.75 -17.53
N GLY A 64 -51.14 30.84 -18.09
CA GLY A 64 -50.29 29.69 -18.35
C GLY A 64 -49.88 28.93 -17.07
N ASN A 65 -49.53 29.65 -16.00
CA ASN A 65 -49.15 29.04 -14.72
C ASN A 65 -50.31 28.39 -13.97
N ILE A 66 -51.54 28.86 -14.19
CA ILE A 66 -52.75 28.18 -13.70
C ILE A 66 -52.97 26.88 -14.48
N GLY A 67 -52.63 26.88 -15.78
CA GLY A 67 -52.51 25.69 -16.61
C GLY A 67 -53.87 25.13 -17.06
N ALA A 68 -54.03 23.80 -16.99
CA ALA A 68 -55.17 23.10 -17.59
C ALA A 68 -56.55 23.55 -17.08
N ALA A 69 -56.65 24.04 -15.84
CA ALA A 69 -57.89 24.52 -15.22
C ALA A 69 -58.54 25.67 -16.02
N ASP A 70 -57.72 26.46 -16.72
CA ASP A 70 -58.14 27.65 -17.46
C ASP A 70 -58.04 27.48 -18.98
N SER A 71 -57.93 26.25 -19.45
CA SER A 71 -57.89 25.92 -20.89
C SER A 71 -59.08 26.45 -21.70
N LYS A 72 -60.21 26.75 -21.06
CA LYS A 72 -61.36 27.43 -21.68
C LYS A 72 -61.04 28.83 -22.22
N PHE A 73 -60.00 29.49 -21.70
CA PHE A 73 -59.52 30.80 -22.14
C PHE A 73 -58.40 30.73 -23.19
N ALA A 74 -58.03 29.51 -23.61
CA ALA A 74 -57.05 29.34 -24.68
C ALA A 74 -57.36 30.12 -25.98
N PRO A 75 -58.63 30.27 -26.44
CA PRO A 75 -58.93 31.11 -27.62
C PRO A 75 -58.44 32.56 -27.50
N ASP A 76 -58.52 33.15 -26.30
CA ASP A 76 -58.06 34.52 -26.07
C ASP A 76 -56.54 34.61 -26.06
N ILE A 77 -55.87 33.59 -25.53
CA ILE A 77 -54.41 33.48 -25.56
C ILE A 77 -53.90 33.20 -26.99
N VAL A 78 -54.64 32.44 -27.81
CA VAL A 78 -54.28 32.21 -29.23
C VAL A 78 -54.19 33.52 -30.02
N LYS A 79 -55.06 34.51 -29.72
CA LYS A 79 -54.99 35.84 -30.36
C LYS A 79 -53.64 36.53 -30.10
N LEU A 80 -53.08 36.35 -28.91
CA LEU A 80 -51.79 36.93 -28.52
C LEU A 80 -50.59 36.31 -29.23
N LEU A 81 -50.74 35.18 -29.93
CA LEU A 81 -49.69 34.67 -30.83
C LEU A 81 -49.42 35.62 -32.00
N SER A 82 -50.34 36.55 -32.27
CA SER A 82 -50.20 37.61 -33.28
C SER A 82 -50.06 39.00 -32.64
N ASP A 83 -49.72 39.09 -31.35
CA ASP A 83 -49.48 40.38 -30.69
C ASP A 83 -48.29 41.11 -31.35
N SER A 84 -48.34 42.44 -31.36
CA SER A 84 -47.24 43.30 -31.83
C SER A 84 -45.92 43.08 -31.08
N ASP A 85 -45.98 42.80 -29.78
CA ASP A 85 -44.79 42.63 -28.94
C ASP A 85 -44.36 41.16 -28.89
N ARG A 86 -43.06 40.93 -29.09
CA ARG A 86 -42.50 39.58 -29.15
C ARG A 86 -42.60 38.82 -27.81
N TYR A 87 -42.50 39.50 -26.67
CA TYR A 87 -42.53 38.86 -25.36
C TYR A 87 -43.93 38.34 -25.06
N VAL A 88 -44.95 39.13 -25.40
CA VAL A 88 -46.35 38.72 -25.29
C VAL A 88 -46.63 37.47 -26.14
N ARG A 89 -46.10 37.40 -27.37
CA ARG A 89 -46.21 36.20 -28.22
C ARG A 89 -45.56 34.97 -27.57
N ASP A 90 -44.44 35.16 -26.86
CA ASP A 90 -43.69 34.08 -26.20
C ASP A 90 -44.46 33.52 -25.02
N SER A 91 -44.96 34.41 -24.16
CA SER A 91 -45.79 34.04 -23.02
C SER A 91 -47.10 33.39 -23.45
N ALA A 92 -47.71 33.86 -24.55
CA ALA A 92 -48.89 33.22 -25.12
C ALA A 92 -48.60 31.78 -25.57
N ALA A 93 -47.51 31.56 -26.32
CA ALA A 93 -47.13 30.22 -26.76
C ALA A 93 -46.76 29.29 -25.58
N GLU A 94 -46.09 29.81 -24.56
CA GLU A 94 -45.78 29.06 -23.35
C GLU A 94 -47.03 28.70 -22.55
N ALA A 95 -47.96 29.65 -22.39
CA ALA A 95 -49.22 29.44 -21.69
C ALA A 95 -50.07 28.36 -22.37
N LEU A 96 -50.22 28.41 -23.69
CA LEU A 96 -50.92 27.39 -24.48
C LEU A 96 -50.25 26.01 -24.34
N GLY A 97 -48.92 25.97 -24.28
CA GLY A 97 -48.16 24.76 -23.99
C GLY A 97 -48.44 24.19 -22.59
N LYS A 98 -48.42 25.05 -21.56
CA LYS A 98 -48.71 24.67 -20.16
C LYS A 98 -50.14 24.19 -19.95
N MET A 99 -51.10 24.63 -20.77
CA MET A 99 -52.47 24.09 -20.79
C MET A 99 -52.54 22.65 -21.33
N GLY A 100 -51.49 22.16 -21.99
CA GLY A 100 -51.32 20.77 -22.39
C GLY A 100 -52.47 20.21 -23.22
N ALA A 101 -52.88 18.99 -22.92
CA ALA A 101 -53.96 18.31 -23.64
C ALA A 101 -55.30 19.06 -23.60
N ALA A 102 -55.61 19.76 -22.50
CA ALA A 102 -56.85 20.52 -22.37
C ALA A 102 -56.89 21.72 -23.33
N GLY A 103 -55.75 22.38 -23.54
CA GLY A 103 -55.60 23.44 -24.55
C GLY A 103 -55.66 22.95 -25.99
N SER A 104 -55.39 21.65 -26.24
CA SER A 104 -55.25 21.11 -27.61
C SER A 104 -56.53 21.14 -28.44
N LYS A 105 -57.68 21.31 -27.78
CA LYS A 105 -58.97 21.58 -28.44
C LYS A 105 -58.90 22.80 -29.38
N PHE A 106 -58.04 23.77 -29.07
CA PHE A 106 -57.88 25.03 -29.80
C PHE A 106 -56.64 25.06 -30.71
N ALA A 107 -55.93 23.93 -30.82
CA ALA A 107 -54.83 23.78 -31.75
C ALA A 107 -55.18 24.03 -33.24
N PRO A 108 -56.41 23.75 -33.75
CA PRO A 108 -56.78 24.14 -35.11
C PRO A 108 -56.66 25.64 -35.39
N ASP A 109 -56.86 26.51 -34.39
CA ASP A 109 -56.71 27.95 -34.58
C ASP A 109 -55.23 28.36 -34.65
N MET A 110 -54.36 27.68 -33.89
CA MET A 110 -52.91 27.83 -34.02
C MET A 110 -52.40 27.33 -35.39
N VAL A 111 -52.98 26.26 -35.93
CA VAL A 111 -52.62 25.74 -37.27
C VAL A 111 -52.88 26.78 -38.37
N LYS A 112 -53.95 27.57 -38.27
CA LYS A 112 -54.20 28.67 -39.22
C LYS A 112 -53.06 29.69 -39.21
N LEU A 113 -52.49 29.98 -38.04
CA LEU A 113 -51.38 30.92 -37.88
C LEU A 113 -50.05 30.40 -38.43
N LEU A 114 -49.91 29.10 -38.74
CA LEU A 114 -48.73 28.56 -39.43
C LEU A 114 -48.58 29.12 -40.86
N SER A 115 -49.65 29.67 -41.44
CA SER A 115 -49.65 30.32 -42.76
C SER A 115 -49.77 31.84 -42.67
N HIS A 116 -49.57 32.44 -41.48
CA HIS A 116 -49.62 33.89 -41.29
C HIS A 116 -48.54 34.60 -42.13
N SER A 117 -48.72 35.88 -42.49
CA SER A 117 -47.77 36.65 -43.31
C SER A 117 -46.47 36.98 -42.58
N ASP A 118 -46.55 37.26 -41.28
CA ASP A 118 -45.42 37.46 -40.37
C ASP A 118 -44.77 36.12 -39.97
N SER A 119 -43.45 35.99 -40.18
CA SER A 119 -42.69 34.78 -39.88
C SER A 119 -42.53 34.51 -38.39
N ASP A 120 -42.57 35.55 -37.55
CA ASP A 120 -42.55 35.39 -36.11
C ASP A 120 -43.85 34.76 -35.63
N VAL A 121 -45.00 35.19 -36.17
CA VAL A 121 -46.30 34.60 -35.82
C VAL A 121 -46.35 33.12 -36.22
N ARG A 122 -45.88 32.77 -37.44
CA ARG A 122 -45.74 31.37 -37.88
C ARG A 122 -44.90 30.54 -36.91
N SER A 123 -43.75 31.10 -36.53
CA SER A 123 -42.78 30.48 -35.64
C SER A 123 -43.35 30.23 -34.24
N ARG A 124 -44.12 31.18 -33.69
CA ARG A 124 -44.74 31.06 -32.36
C ARG A 124 -45.92 30.10 -32.34
N ALA A 125 -46.72 30.08 -33.40
CA ALA A 125 -47.77 29.08 -33.57
C ALA A 125 -47.21 27.65 -33.61
N ALA A 126 -46.12 27.41 -34.37
CA ALA A 126 -45.45 26.11 -34.40
C ALA A 126 -44.92 25.73 -33.02
N TYR A 127 -44.25 26.66 -32.35
CA TYR A 127 -43.71 26.43 -31.00
C TYR A 127 -44.80 26.08 -29.98
N ALA A 128 -45.93 26.80 -29.99
CA ALA A 128 -47.07 26.54 -29.12
C ALA A 128 -47.63 25.12 -29.33
N LEU A 129 -47.86 24.73 -30.58
CA LEU A 129 -48.33 23.39 -30.95
C LEU A 129 -47.38 22.28 -30.46
N GLY A 130 -46.07 22.48 -30.61
CA GLY A 130 -45.08 21.53 -30.11
C GLY A 130 -45.02 21.43 -28.59
N LYS A 131 -45.18 22.57 -27.88
CA LYS A 131 -45.17 22.62 -26.40
C LYS A 131 -46.37 21.91 -25.76
N MET A 132 -47.42 21.61 -26.53
CA MET A 132 -48.52 20.74 -26.08
C MET A 132 -48.11 19.26 -25.97
N GLY A 133 -46.89 18.90 -26.40
CA GLY A 133 -46.35 17.55 -26.34
C GLY A 133 -47.10 16.58 -27.26
N ALA A 134 -47.41 15.39 -26.75
CA ALA A 134 -48.10 14.35 -27.52
C ALA A 134 -49.48 14.80 -28.06
N ALA A 135 -50.17 15.71 -27.37
CA ALA A 135 -51.45 16.26 -27.84
C ALA A 135 -51.31 17.10 -29.13
N GLY A 136 -50.13 17.69 -29.36
CA GLY A 136 -49.81 18.42 -30.59
C GLY A 136 -49.48 17.51 -31.78
N SER A 137 -49.28 16.21 -31.57
CA SER A 137 -48.84 15.26 -32.61
C SER A 137 -49.79 15.17 -33.81
N LYS A 138 -51.10 15.40 -33.61
CA LYS A 138 -52.10 15.44 -34.69
C LYS A 138 -51.78 16.51 -35.75
N PHE A 139 -51.12 17.59 -35.34
CA PHE A 139 -50.81 18.75 -36.19
C PHE A 139 -49.34 18.76 -36.66
N ALA A 140 -48.58 17.71 -36.35
CA ALA A 140 -47.23 17.53 -36.83
C ALA A 140 -47.09 17.55 -38.37
N PRO A 141 -48.03 17.01 -39.20
CA PRO A 141 -47.98 17.19 -40.65
C PRO A 141 -47.91 18.66 -41.09
N ASP A 142 -48.60 19.56 -40.38
CA ASP A 142 -48.62 20.98 -40.71
C ASP A 142 -47.31 21.69 -40.32
N MET A 143 -46.71 21.28 -39.20
CA MET A 143 -45.39 21.76 -38.79
C MET A 143 -44.27 21.27 -39.71
N VAL A 144 -44.40 20.07 -40.30
CA VAL A 144 -43.41 19.54 -41.27
C VAL A 144 -43.30 20.43 -42.51
N LYS A 145 -44.40 21.03 -42.97
CA LYS A 145 -44.39 21.97 -44.11
C LYS A 145 -43.46 23.17 -43.86
N LEU A 146 -43.30 23.57 -42.60
CA LEU A 146 -42.46 24.70 -42.21
C LEU A 146 -40.95 24.36 -42.17
N LEU A 147 -40.57 23.09 -42.21
CA LEU A 147 -39.17 22.67 -42.24
C LEU A 147 -38.47 23.12 -43.53
N SER A 148 -39.19 23.38 -44.62
CA SER A 148 -38.63 23.87 -45.88
C SER A 148 -38.83 25.39 -46.10
N HIS A 149 -39.22 26.12 -45.06
CA HIS A 149 -39.48 27.56 -45.15
C HIS A 149 -38.19 28.37 -45.41
N SER A 150 -38.27 29.51 -46.12
CA SER A 150 -37.11 30.35 -46.46
C SER A 150 -36.42 30.98 -45.22
N ASP A 151 -37.21 31.46 -44.27
CA ASP A 151 -36.74 31.97 -42.97
C ASP A 151 -36.24 30.83 -42.06
N GLY A 152 -34.98 30.94 -41.61
CA GLY A 152 -34.34 29.97 -40.72
C GLY A 152 -34.95 29.92 -39.31
N ASN A 153 -35.52 31.00 -38.79
CA ASN A 153 -36.21 30.99 -37.50
C ASN A 153 -37.48 30.11 -37.54
N VAL A 154 -38.20 30.16 -38.66
CA VAL A 154 -39.37 29.31 -38.90
C VAL A 154 -38.96 27.84 -38.95
N ARG A 155 -37.90 27.50 -39.70
CA ARG A 155 -37.37 26.12 -39.76
C ARG A 155 -36.91 25.63 -38.38
N PHE A 156 -36.21 26.48 -37.63
CA PHE A 156 -35.76 26.21 -36.26
C PHE A 156 -36.94 25.86 -35.35
N ARG A 157 -37.98 26.70 -35.31
CA ARG A 157 -39.15 26.49 -34.45
C ARG A 157 -39.99 25.29 -34.87
N ALA A 158 -40.07 25.00 -36.17
CA ALA A 158 -40.72 23.80 -36.67
C ALA A 158 -40.00 22.52 -36.19
N ALA A 159 -38.67 22.49 -36.31
CA ALA A 159 -37.87 21.37 -35.81
C ALA A 159 -37.99 21.21 -34.29
N GLU A 160 -37.92 22.32 -33.54
CA GLU A 160 -38.13 22.35 -32.09
C GLU A 160 -39.50 21.80 -31.70
N ALA A 161 -40.55 22.23 -32.39
CA ALA A 161 -41.91 21.82 -32.11
C ALA A 161 -42.11 20.31 -32.34
N LEU A 162 -41.60 19.77 -33.45
CA LEU A 162 -41.63 18.33 -33.73
C LEU A 162 -40.83 17.52 -32.71
N GLY A 163 -39.69 18.05 -32.24
CA GLY A 163 -38.92 17.44 -31.15
C GLY A 163 -39.64 17.50 -29.80
N ASN A 164 -40.40 18.56 -29.52
CA ASN A 164 -41.18 18.70 -28.29
C ASN A 164 -42.37 17.74 -28.20
N ILE A 165 -42.91 17.31 -29.34
CA ILE A 165 -43.88 16.20 -29.41
C ILE A 165 -43.26 14.88 -28.95
N GLY A 166 -41.94 14.73 -29.04
CA GLY A 166 -41.19 13.55 -28.59
C GLY A 166 -41.45 12.34 -29.48
N ALA A 167 -41.54 11.15 -28.87
CA ALA A 167 -41.69 9.87 -29.60
C ALA A 167 -42.91 9.83 -30.54
N ALA A 168 -44.00 10.53 -30.21
CA ALA A 168 -45.19 10.61 -31.07
C ALA A 168 -44.95 11.36 -32.40
N GLY A 169 -43.88 12.16 -32.49
CA GLY A 169 -43.45 12.86 -33.71
C GLY A 169 -42.46 12.06 -34.57
N SER A 170 -42.02 10.89 -34.11
CA SER A 170 -40.92 10.11 -34.74
C SER A 170 -41.17 9.71 -36.19
N LYS A 171 -42.44 9.58 -36.63
CA LYS A 171 -42.77 9.34 -38.04
C LYS A 171 -42.26 10.44 -38.99
N PHE A 172 -42.00 11.64 -38.47
CA PHE A 172 -41.44 12.78 -39.21
C PHE A 172 -39.96 13.00 -38.98
N ALA A 173 -39.28 12.10 -38.25
CA ALA A 173 -37.83 12.13 -38.12
C ALA A 173 -37.10 12.17 -39.49
N PRO A 174 -37.54 11.46 -40.57
CA PRO A 174 -36.91 11.60 -41.89
C PRO A 174 -36.90 13.03 -42.44
N ASP A 175 -37.91 13.85 -42.11
CA ASP A 175 -37.98 15.23 -42.57
C ASP A 175 -37.07 16.15 -41.74
N ILE A 176 -36.95 15.89 -40.44
CA ILE A 176 -36.02 16.63 -39.55
C ILE A 176 -34.56 16.33 -39.93
N VAL A 177 -34.25 15.11 -40.38
CA VAL A 177 -32.90 14.71 -40.79
C VAL A 177 -32.35 15.57 -41.93
N LYS A 178 -33.22 16.03 -42.83
CA LYS A 178 -32.83 16.94 -43.93
C LYS A 178 -32.23 18.25 -43.39
N LEU A 179 -32.68 18.69 -42.22
CA LEU A 179 -32.20 19.92 -41.57
C LEU A 179 -30.84 19.77 -40.88
N LEU A 180 -30.31 18.55 -40.75
CA LEU A 180 -28.95 18.35 -40.24
C LEU A 180 -27.90 18.97 -41.20
N SER A 181 -28.25 19.20 -42.46
CA SER A 181 -27.39 19.87 -43.45
C SER A 181 -27.83 21.30 -43.77
N ASP A 182 -28.64 21.93 -42.91
CA ASP A 182 -29.12 23.30 -43.13
C ASP A 182 -27.97 24.33 -43.13
N SER A 183 -28.10 25.40 -43.92
CA SER A 183 -27.12 26.48 -43.97
C SER A 183 -26.98 27.21 -42.62
N ASP A 184 -28.08 27.34 -41.87
CA ASP A 184 -28.08 27.98 -40.54
C ASP A 184 -27.71 26.96 -39.45
N SER A 185 -26.62 27.21 -38.72
CA SER A 185 -26.17 26.33 -37.64
C SER A 185 -27.19 26.21 -36.51
N ARG A 186 -28.05 27.22 -36.32
CA ARG A 186 -29.14 27.16 -35.35
C ARG A 186 -30.14 26.07 -35.70
N VAL A 187 -30.48 25.98 -36.98
CA VAL A 187 -31.39 24.97 -37.49
C VAL A 187 -30.76 23.59 -37.37
N ARG A 188 -29.48 23.44 -37.73
CA ARG A 188 -28.75 22.15 -37.61
C ARG A 188 -28.74 21.61 -36.18
N PHE A 189 -28.33 22.42 -35.20
CA PHE A 189 -28.26 21.93 -33.81
C PHE A 189 -29.65 21.62 -33.27
N ARG A 190 -30.68 22.38 -33.69
CA ARG A 190 -32.04 22.15 -33.24
C ARG A 190 -32.63 20.88 -33.84
N ALA A 191 -32.30 20.56 -35.09
CA ALA A 191 -32.66 19.30 -35.72
C ALA A 191 -32.03 18.11 -34.99
N ALA A 192 -30.74 18.17 -34.66
CA ALA A 192 -30.07 17.15 -33.86
C ALA A 192 -30.75 16.96 -32.49
N TYR A 193 -30.99 18.07 -31.78
CA TYR A 193 -31.67 18.06 -30.49
C TYR A 193 -33.10 17.47 -30.58
N ALA A 194 -33.85 17.81 -31.63
CA ALA A 194 -35.20 17.30 -31.86
C ALA A 194 -35.21 15.78 -32.08
N LEU A 195 -34.29 15.25 -32.89
CA LEU A 195 -34.11 13.81 -33.08
C LEU A 195 -33.73 13.10 -31.78
N GLY A 196 -32.85 13.73 -30.97
CA GLY A 196 -32.50 13.22 -29.64
C GLY A 196 -33.70 13.17 -28.68
N LYS A 197 -34.59 14.17 -28.71
CA LYS A 197 -35.83 14.19 -27.90
C LYS A 197 -36.84 13.11 -28.29
N MET A 198 -36.74 12.54 -29.49
CA MET A 198 -37.52 11.36 -29.89
C MET A 198 -36.98 10.07 -29.26
N GLY A 199 -35.80 10.11 -28.64
CA GLY A 199 -35.17 9.00 -27.94
C GLY A 199 -34.92 7.80 -28.86
N ALA A 200 -35.23 6.60 -28.37
CA ALA A 200 -35.08 5.36 -29.14
C ALA A 200 -35.85 5.38 -30.47
N ALA A 201 -36.97 6.10 -30.58
CA ALA A 201 -37.74 6.19 -31.83
C ALA A 201 -37.02 7.01 -32.92
N GLY A 202 -36.10 7.92 -32.53
CA GLY A 202 -35.25 8.67 -33.46
C GLY A 202 -33.95 7.95 -33.83
N SER A 203 -33.65 6.82 -33.19
CA SER A 203 -32.35 6.14 -33.26
C SER A 203 -31.89 5.69 -34.64
N LYS A 204 -32.83 5.44 -35.57
CA LYS A 204 -32.54 5.09 -36.97
C LYS A 204 -31.60 6.11 -37.64
N PHE A 205 -31.62 7.36 -37.17
CA PHE A 205 -30.84 8.48 -37.72
C PHE A 205 -29.60 8.83 -36.90
N ALA A 206 -29.22 8.00 -35.93
CA ALA A 206 -27.96 8.16 -35.21
C ALA A 206 -26.74 8.28 -36.15
N PRO A 207 -26.60 7.49 -37.26
CA PRO A 207 -25.50 7.66 -38.21
C PRO A 207 -25.42 9.05 -38.85
N ASP A 208 -26.56 9.72 -39.05
CA ASP A 208 -26.60 11.06 -39.64
C ASP A 208 -26.21 12.14 -38.61
N ILE A 209 -26.60 11.95 -37.34
CA ILE A 209 -26.22 12.84 -36.24
C ILE A 209 -24.72 12.76 -35.95
N VAL A 210 -24.10 11.60 -36.12
CA VAL A 210 -22.65 11.41 -35.90
C VAL A 210 -21.81 12.30 -36.81
N LYS A 211 -22.27 12.58 -38.04
CA LYS A 211 -21.60 13.51 -38.96
C LYS A 211 -21.49 14.93 -38.38
N LEU A 212 -22.43 15.32 -37.52
CA LEU A 212 -22.47 16.64 -36.89
C LEU A 212 -21.49 16.80 -35.73
N LEU A 213 -20.86 15.72 -35.26
CA LEU A 213 -19.80 15.79 -34.26
C LEU A 213 -18.54 16.48 -34.81
N SER A 214 -18.44 16.67 -36.12
CA SER A 214 -17.36 17.43 -36.76
C SER A 214 -17.83 18.77 -37.33
N ASP A 215 -19.01 19.25 -36.95
CA ASP A 215 -19.54 20.54 -37.41
C ASP A 215 -18.67 21.72 -36.94
N SER A 216 -18.59 22.78 -37.76
CA SER A 216 -17.83 23.99 -37.42
C SER A 216 -18.37 24.71 -36.17
N ASP A 217 -19.69 24.67 -35.93
CA ASP A 217 -20.33 25.34 -34.78
C ASP A 217 -20.36 24.40 -33.57
N TRP A 218 -19.79 24.85 -32.45
CA TRP A 218 -19.71 24.07 -31.22
C TRP A 218 -21.09 23.67 -30.66
N ARG A 219 -22.14 24.48 -30.89
CA ARG A 219 -23.52 24.16 -30.44
C ARG A 219 -24.06 22.96 -31.20
N VAL A 220 -23.71 22.84 -32.48
CA VAL A 220 -24.10 21.70 -33.31
C VAL A 220 -23.43 20.44 -32.80
N ARG A 221 -22.11 20.47 -32.56
CA ARG A 221 -21.37 19.34 -31.97
C ARG A 221 -21.92 18.94 -30.61
N PHE A 222 -22.18 19.92 -29.72
CA PHE A 222 -22.75 19.71 -28.40
C PHE A 222 -24.10 18.99 -28.46
N HIS A 223 -25.04 19.50 -29.26
CA HIS A 223 -26.38 18.91 -29.35
C HIS A 223 -26.41 17.59 -30.12
N ALA A 224 -25.46 17.36 -31.02
CA ALA A 224 -25.27 16.05 -31.66
C ALA A 224 -24.83 14.99 -30.63
N ALA A 225 -23.84 15.30 -29.79
CA ALA A 225 -23.42 14.42 -28.70
C ALA A 225 -24.58 14.16 -27.72
N GLU A 226 -25.28 15.22 -27.28
CA GLU A 226 -26.45 15.10 -26.41
C GLU A 226 -27.56 14.21 -27.02
N ALA A 227 -27.82 14.37 -28.31
CA ALA A 227 -28.83 13.59 -29.01
C ALA A 227 -28.49 12.11 -29.05
N LEU A 228 -27.23 11.77 -29.35
CA LEU A 228 -26.76 10.37 -29.35
C LEU A 228 -26.88 9.75 -27.95
N GLY A 229 -26.56 10.49 -26.89
CA GLY A 229 -26.79 10.03 -25.51
C GLY A 229 -28.23 9.65 -25.22
N LYS A 230 -29.19 10.49 -25.66
CA LYS A 230 -30.63 10.23 -25.49
C LYS A 230 -31.17 9.07 -26.33
N MET A 231 -30.43 8.59 -27.32
CA MET A 231 -30.80 7.46 -28.16
C MET A 231 -30.42 6.09 -27.56
N GLY A 232 -29.75 6.06 -26.40
CA GLY A 232 -29.41 4.82 -25.68
C GLY A 232 -28.51 3.88 -26.48
N ALA A 233 -28.88 2.59 -26.53
CA ALA A 233 -28.08 1.53 -27.18
C ALA A 233 -27.76 1.76 -28.67
N ALA A 234 -28.54 2.60 -29.37
CA ALA A 234 -28.20 2.97 -30.73
C ALA A 234 -27.12 4.06 -30.79
N GLY A 235 -27.14 5.01 -29.85
CA GLY A 235 -26.10 6.02 -29.70
C GLY A 235 -24.78 5.42 -29.20
N SER A 236 -24.84 4.36 -28.39
CA SER A 236 -23.65 3.69 -27.84
C SER A 236 -22.70 3.15 -28.90
N LYS A 237 -23.22 2.76 -30.08
CA LYS A 237 -22.42 2.32 -31.23
C LYS A 237 -21.43 3.37 -31.71
N PHE A 238 -21.65 4.64 -31.36
CA PHE A 238 -20.82 5.79 -31.73
C PHE A 238 -20.01 6.33 -30.56
N ALA A 239 -19.84 5.56 -29.49
CA ALA A 239 -18.93 5.89 -28.40
C ALA A 239 -17.49 6.19 -28.88
N PRO A 240 -16.89 5.50 -29.88
CA PRO A 240 -15.60 5.89 -30.42
C PRO A 240 -15.55 7.31 -30.98
N ASP A 241 -16.65 7.81 -31.55
CA ASP A 241 -16.74 9.18 -32.04
C ASP A 241 -16.93 10.19 -30.89
N MET A 242 -17.62 9.80 -29.81
CA MET A 242 -17.67 10.62 -28.58
C MET A 242 -16.29 10.74 -27.94
N VAL A 243 -15.47 9.69 -27.97
CA VAL A 243 -14.10 9.72 -27.44
C VAL A 243 -13.26 10.79 -28.15
N LYS A 244 -13.43 10.98 -29.46
CA LYS A 244 -12.74 12.06 -30.20
C LYS A 244 -13.16 13.45 -29.70
N LEU A 245 -14.43 13.64 -29.34
CA LEU A 245 -14.94 14.92 -28.81
C LEU A 245 -14.41 15.27 -27.42
N LEU A 246 -13.78 14.33 -26.72
CA LEU A 246 -13.12 14.63 -25.45
C LEU A 246 -11.92 15.56 -25.62
N SER A 247 -11.37 15.65 -26.83
CA SER A 247 -10.31 16.57 -27.22
C SER A 247 -10.83 17.75 -28.06
N ASP A 248 -12.14 18.02 -28.04
CA ASP A 248 -12.73 19.14 -28.76
C ASP A 248 -12.17 20.49 -28.28
N SER A 249 -12.13 21.50 -29.16
CA SER A 249 -11.65 22.84 -28.80
C SER A 249 -12.56 23.55 -27.79
N ASP A 250 -13.87 23.28 -27.81
CA ASP A 250 -14.84 23.89 -26.90
C ASP A 250 -15.06 23.05 -25.64
N SER A 251 -14.93 23.68 -24.48
CA SER A 251 -15.07 23.02 -23.17
C SER A 251 -16.45 22.40 -22.92
N ARG A 252 -17.50 23.02 -23.45
CA ARG A 252 -18.89 22.54 -23.27
C ARG A 252 -19.11 21.28 -24.10
N VAL A 253 -18.45 21.17 -25.25
CA VAL A 253 -18.51 19.96 -26.09
C VAL A 253 -17.79 18.81 -25.39
N ARG A 254 -16.59 19.06 -24.83
CA ARG A 254 -15.85 18.07 -24.02
C ARG A 254 -16.66 17.57 -22.83
N ASP A 255 -17.25 18.49 -22.06
CA ASP A 255 -18.13 18.16 -20.92
C ASP A 255 -19.31 17.28 -21.36
N ARG A 256 -19.99 17.69 -22.44
CA ARG A 256 -21.13 16.94 -22.97
C ARG A 256 -20.72 15.55 -23.46
N ALA A 257 -19.57 15.42 -24.13
CA ALA A 257 -19.07 14.13 -24.60
C ALA A 257 -18.77 13.18 -23.43
N ALA A 258 -18.13 13.66 -22.37
CA ALA A 258 -17.89 12.88 -21.15
C ALA A 258 -19.21 12.43 -20.50
N ARG A 259 -20.17 13.34 -20.30
CA ARG A 259 -21.51 13.01 -19.77
C ARG A 259 -22.27 12.05 -20.67
N THR A 260 -22.11 12.17 -21.98
CA THR A 260 -22.77 11.29 -22.94
C THR A 260 -22.21 9.89 -22.85
N LEU A 261 -20.88 9.74 -22.73
CA LEU A 261 -20.22 8.45 -22.52
C LEU A 261 -20.63 7.81 -21.17
N GLY A 262 -20.78 8.60 -20.12
CA GLY A 262 -21.33 8.16 -18.83
C GLY A 262 -22.77 7.65 -18.92
N ASN A 263 -23.68 8.47 -19.49
CA ASN A 263 -25.10 8.11 -19.64
C ASN A 263 -25.34 6.91 -20.56
N ILE A 264 -24.45 6.70 -21.52
CA ILE A 264 -24.46 5.53 -22.41
C ILE A 264 -23.92 4.27 -21.69
N GLY A 265 -23.42 4.44 -20.46
CA GLY A 265 -22.76 3.47 -19.58
C GLY A 265 -23.57 2.24 -19.20
N ALA A 266 -23.30 1.16 -19.92
CA ALA A 266 -23.41 -0.26 -19.56
C ALA A 266 -22.75 -1.13 -20.65
N ALA A 267 -22.56 -0.59 -21.86
CA ALA A 267 -22.09 -1.35 -23.01
C ALA A 267 -20.56 -1.36 -23.23
N ASP A 268 -19.76 -0.55 -22.53
CA ASP A 268 -18.33 -0.42 -22.85
C ASP A 268 -17.43 0.10 -21.69
N SER A 269 -17.13 -0.78 -20.72
CA SER A 269 -15.99 -0.57 -19.79
C SER A 269 -14.66 -0.36 -20.52
N LYS A 270 -14.57 -0.74 -21.80
CA LYS A 270 -13.40 -0.53 -22.66
C LYS A 270 -12.99 0.93 -22.84
N PHE A 271 -13.88 1.90 -22.58
CA PHE A 271 -13.56 3.33 -22.65
C PHE A 271 -13.21 3.95 -21.28
N ALA A 272 -13.22 3.17 -20.20
CA ALA A 272 -12.76 3.64 -18.91
C ALA A 272 -11.33 4.21 -18.96
N PRO A 273 -10.35 3.62 -19.68
CA PRO A 273 -9.02 4.21 -19.81
C PRO A 273 -9.03 5.62 -20.43
N ASP A 274 -9.93 5.89 -21.39
CA ASP A 274 -10.06 7.21 -21.99
C ASP A 274 -10.74 8.21 -21.05
N MET A 275 -11.72 7.77 -20.25
CA MET A 275 -12.31 8.61 -19.19
C MET A 275 -11.29 8.94 -18.09
N VAL A 276 -10.42 7.98 -17.74
CA VAL A 276 -9.37 8.23 -16.76
C VAL A 276 -8.40 9.30 -17.25
N LYS A 277 -8.05 9.34 -18.55
CA LYS A 277 -7.23 10.44 -19.11
C LYS A 277 -7.88 11.82 -18.91
N LEU A 278 -9.21 11.91 -18.84
CA LEU A 278 -9.91 13.19 -18.66
C LEU A 278 -9.96 13.69 -17.22
N LEU A 279 -9.69 12.82 -16.25
CA LEU A 279 -9.46 13.25 -14.87
C LEU A 279 -8.26 14.21 -14.78
N ASN A 280 -7.35 14.16 -15.76
CA ASN A 280 -6.22 15.09 -15.92
C ASN A 280 -6.52 16.35 -16.72
N HIS A 281 -7.76 16.56 -17.17
CA HIS A 281 -8.05 17.69 -18.04
C HIS A 281 -7.87 19.02 -17.30
N SER A 282 -7.34 20.03 -18.00
CA SER A 282 -7.17 21.40 -17.47
C SER A 282 -8.47 22.07 -17.03
N ASP A 283 -9.62 21.47 -17.36
CA ASP A 283 -10.92 22.09 -17.31
C ASP A 283 -11.79 21.34 -16.31
N ARG A 284 -12.24 22.04 -15.26
CA ARG A 284 -12.90 21.44 -14.10
C ARG A 284 -14.20 20.69 -14.45
N PRO A 285 -15.09 21.21 -15.32
CA PRO A 285 -16.29 20.48 -15.71
C PRO A 285 -15.98 19.14 -16.38
N VAL A 286 -14.92 19.10 -17.21
CA VAL A 286 -14.48 17.88 -17.89
C VAL A 286 -14.02 16.83 -16.89
N ARG A 287 -13.20 17.21 -15.88
CA ARG A 287 -12.78 16.31 -14.81
C ARG A 287 -13.98 15.75 -14.03
N TYR A 288 -14.90 16.62 -13.64
CA TYR A 288 -16.09 16.23 -12.88
C TYR A 288 -16.96 15.25 -13.67
N SER A 289 -17.23 15.56 -14.93
CA SER A 289 -18.06 14.72 -15.80
C SER A 289 -17.39 13.39 -16.14
N ALA A 290 -16.06 13.34 -16.25
CA ALA A 290 -15.31 12.10 -16.38
C ALA A 290 -15.40 11.23 -15.11
N ALA A 291 -15.31 11.86 -13.94
CA ALA A 291 -15.46 11.20 -12.65
C ALA A 291 -16.89 10.62 -12.45
N GLU A 292 -17.91 11.39 -12.81
CA GLU A 292 -19.32 10.97 -12.83
C GLU A 292 -19.54 9.80 -13.82
N ALA A 293 -19.04 9.94 -15.05
CA ALA A 293 -19.14 8.92 -16.09
C ALA A 293 -18.46 7.62 -15.67
N LEU A 294 -17.26 7.66 -15.08
CA LEU A 294 -16.61 6.48 -14.55
C LEU A 294 -17.51 5.78 -13.52
N GLY A 295 -18.12 6.55 -12.59
CA GLY A 295 -19.09 6.04 -11.61
C GLY A 295 -20.27 5.26 -12.22
N GLU A 296 -20.73 5.66 -13.40
CA GLU A 296 -21.84 5.04 -14.13
C GLU A 296 -21.41 3.83 -15.00
N MET A 297 -20.13 3.73 -15.38
CA MET A 297 -19.62 2.70 -16.31
C MET A 297 -19.44 1.29 -15.70
N GLY A 298 -19.66 1.10 -14.39
CA GLY A 298 -19.60 -0.20 -13.73
C GLY A 298 -18.21 -0.58 -13.19
N GLN A 299 -17.97 -1.89 -12.99
CA GLN A 299 -16.79 -2.39 -12.29
C GLN A 299 -15.51 -2.29 -13.14
N LEU A 300 -14.46 -1.71 -12.56
CA LEU A 300 -13.13 -1.63 -13.17
C LEU A 300 -12.21 -2.73 -12.64
N GLU A 301 -11.33 -3.22 -13.51
CA GLU A 301 -10.22 -4.08 -13.08
C GLU A 301 -9.21 -3.26 -12.25
N ILE A 302 -8.48 -3.94 -11.36
CA ILE A 302 -7.50 -3.30 -10.48
C ILE A 302 -6.41 -2.51 -11.24
N LYS A 303 -6.11 -2.90 -12.49
CA LYS A 303 -5.15 -2.18 -13.34
C LYS A 303 -5.65 -0.79 -13.75
N ASP A 304 -6.96 -0.67 -14.01
CA ASP A 304 -7.60 0.58 -14.43
C ASP A 304 -7.87 1.48 -13.21
N LEU A 305 -8.04 0.86 -12.03
CA LEU A 305 -8.09 1.54 -10.74
C LEU A 305 -6.80 2.33 -10.44
N LEU A 306 -5.62 1.79 -10.80
CA LEU A 306 -4.36 2.51 -10.59
C LEU A 306 -4.37 3.85 -11.29
N ALA A 307 -4.91 3.90 -12.50
CA ALA A 307 -4.96 5.14 -13.26
C ALA A 307 -5.88 6.17 -12.57
N VAL A 308 -6.99 5.76 -11.95
CA VAL A 308 -7.84 6.66 -11.12
C VAL A 308 -7.11 7.12 -9.85
N LEU A 309 -6.38 6.22 -9.18
CA LEU A 309 -5.62 6.57 -7.98
C LEU A 309 -4.44 7.50 -8.27
N ASN A 310 -3.79 7.38 -9.43
CA ASN A 310 -2.72 8.26 -9.86
C ASN A 310 -3.17 9.73 -9.97
N GLU A 311 -4.46 9.96 -10.25
CA GLU A 311 -5.02 11.31 -10.33
C GLU A 311 -5.12 11.99 -8.98
N VAL A 312 -5.22 11.20 -7.90
CA VAL A 312 -5.29 11.73 -6.55
C VAL A 312 -4.06 12.59 -6.22
N TYR A 313 -2.89 12.26 -6.77
CA TYR A 313 -1.65 13.02 -6.57
C TYR A 313 -1.59 14.32 -7.39
N ARG A 314 -2.46 14.48 -8.41
CA ARG A 314 -2.45 15.62 -9.35
C ARG A 314 -3.52 16.66 -9.02
N CYS A 315 -4.59 16.26 -8.37
CA CYS A 315 -5.71 17.14 -8.10
C CYS A 315 -5.44 18.09 -6.92
N TYR A 316 -6.07 19.28 -6.94
CA TYR A 316 -6.13 20.16 -5.77
C TYR A 316 -6.78 19.41 -4.59
N GLN A 317 -6.28 19.66 -3.37
CA GLN A 317 -6.60 18.86 -2.15
C GLN A 317 -8.11 18.60 -1.90
N GLY A 318 -9.02 19.42 -2.44
CA GLY A 318 -10.47 19.22 -2.32
C GLY A 318 -11.07 18.10 -3.19
N GLU A 319 -10.41 17.71 -4.29
CA GLU A 319 -10.93 16.70 -5.24
C GLU A 319 -10.40 15.27 -4.93
N ALA A 320 -9.30 15.16 -4.17
CA ALA A 320 -8.70 13.89 -3.76
C ALA A 320 -9.66 12.90 -3.06
N PRO A 321 -10.52 13.32 -2.10
CA PRO A 321 -11.47 12.42 -1.47
C PRO A 321 -12.50 11.82 -2.44
N ILE A 322 -12.91 12.59 -3.45
CA ILE A 322 -13.90 12.16 -4.45
C ILE A 322 -13.29 11.06 -5.32
N LEU A 323 -12.07 11.25 -5.80
CA LEU A 323 -11.37 10.25 -6.62
C LEU A 323 -11.05 8.97 -5.84
N ARG A 324 -10.71 9.08 -4.55
CA ARG A 324 -10.56 7.92 -3.66
C ARG A 324 -11.88 7.17 -3.43
N PHE A 325 -12.98 7.90 -3.26
CA PHE A 325 -14.31 7.30 -3.15
C PHE A 325 -14.72 6.59 -4.43
N LEU A 326 -14.48 7.20 -5.60
CA LEU A 326 -14.74 6.58 -6.89
C LEU A 326 -13.87 5.34 -7.09
N SER A 327 -12.60 5.38 -6.72
CA SER A 327 -11.72 4.19 -6.72
C SER A 327 -12.34 3.03 -5.91
N TYR A 328 -12.91 3.31 -4.75
CA TYR A 328 -13.62 2.31 -3.96
C TYR A 328 -14.90 1.81 -4.63
N LEU A 329 -15.74 2.73 -5.14
CA LEU A 329 -17.01 2.40 -5.78
C LEU A 329 -16.81 1.52 -7.03
N LEU A 330 -15.86 1.91 -7.89
CA LEU A 330 -15.55 1.26 -9.17
C LEU A 330 -14.91 -0.11 -9.00
N SER A 331 -14.25 -0.36 -7.88
CA SER A 331 -13.67 -1.66 -7.58
C SER A 331 -14.65 -2.62 -6.88
N SER A 332 -15.93 -2.23 -6.74
CA SER A 332 -16.97 -2.97 -6.00
C SER A 332 -16.65 -3.25 -4.52
N GLY A 333 -15.62 -2.61 -3.97
CA GLY A 333 -15.13 -2.89 -2.63
C GLY A 333 -14.41 -4.24 -2.50
N GLU A 334 -13.85 -4.79 -3.58
CA GLU A 334 -12.98 -5.96 -3.49
C GLU A 334 -11.84 -5.74 -2.48
N LYS A 335 -11.47 -6.81 -1.76
CA LYS A 335 -10.48 -6.76 -0.68
C LYS A 335 -9.12 -6.22 -1.14
N ASP A 336 -8.67 -6.62 -2.33
CA ASP A 336 -7.41 -6.16 -2.92
C ASP A 336 -7.45 -4.66 -3.21
N SER A 337 -8.51 -4.19 -3.84
CA SER A 337 -8.70 -2.77 -4.19
C SER A 337 -8.82 -1.89 -2.93
N LEU A 338 -9.54 -2.35 -1.92
CA LEU A 338 -9.60 -1.70 -0.61
C LEU A 338 -8.23 -1.63 0.06
N LEU A 339 -7.45 -2.72 0.01
CA LEU A 339 -6.10 -2.75 0.55
C LEU A 339 -5.19 -1.79 -0.21
N LEU A 340 -5.31 -1.73 -1.54
CA LEU A 340 -4.56 -0.81 -2.38
C LEU A 340 -4.85 0.66 -2.02
N ILE A 341 -6.13 1.04 -1.94
CA ILE A 341 -6.55 2.42 -1.62
C ILE A 341 -6.12 2.82 -0.20
N LYS A 342 -5.93 1.87 0.73
CA LYS A 342 -5.39 2.15 2.07
C LYS A 342 -3.93 2.58 2.04
N TRP A 343 -3.15 2.09 1.08
CA TRP A 343 -1.72 2.36 0.99
C TRP A 343 -1.37 3.44 -0.03
N LEU A 344 -2.13 3.54 -1.12
CA LEU A 344 -1.84 4.45 -2.23
C LEU A 344 -2.90 5.55 -2.35
N GLY A 345 -2.53 6.62 -3.05
CA GLY A 345 -3.38 7.76 -3.39
C GLY A 345 -3.57 8.73 -2.23
N LEU A 346 -2.53 9.04 -1.45
CA LEU A 346 -2.58 10.00 -0.33
C LEU A 346 -3.70 9.70 0.70
N PRO A 347 -3.68 8.52 1.36
CA PRO A 347 -4.59 8.26 2.47
C PRO A 347 -4.42 9.29 3.59
N LYS A 348 -5.52 9.62 4.29
CA LYS A 348 -5.49 10.58 5.42
C LYS A 348 -4.54 10.13 6.54
N LYS A 349 -4.43 8.82 6.73
CA LYS A 349 -3.46 8.15 7.60
C LYS A 349 -3.05 6.87 6.92
N TYR A 350 -1.75 6.64 6.82
CA TYR A 350 -1.25 5.35 6.35
C TYR A 350 -1.47 4.29 7.45
N PRO A 351 -1.63 3.01 7.10
CA PRO A 351 -1.94 1.96 8.08
C PRO A 351 -0.89 1.85 9.19
N ASP A 352 0.35 2.15 8.88
CA ASP A 352 1.48 2.13 9.80
C ASP A 352 1.50 3.27 10.82
N GLU A 353 0.88 4.41 10.51
CA GLU A 353 0.67 5.50 11.48
C GLU A 353 -0.36 5.12 12.55
N ILE A 354 -1.18 4.09 12.30
CA ILE A 354 -2.26 3.64 13.18
C ILE A 354 -1.80 2.46 14.03
N SER A 355 -1.13 1.47 13.43
CA SER A 355 -0.62 0.29 14.12
C SER A 355 0.52 -0.38 13.33
N PRO A 356 1.56 -0.92 14.01
CA PRO A 356 2.57 -1.71 13.32
C PRO A 356 1.96 -2.96 12.67
N LEU A 357 2.41 -3.25 11.44
CA LEU A 357 1.94 -4.39 10.65
C LEU A 357 2.44 -5.73 11.21
N ASN A 358 1.54 -6.71 11.29
CA ASN A 358 1.97 -8.10 11.51
C ASN A 358 2.48 -8.75 10.20
N ARG A 359 3.15 -9.91 10.33
CA ARG A 359 3.74 -10.62 9.18
C ARG A 359 2.74 -10.98 8.09
N GLN A 360 1.56 -11.48 8.46
CA GLN A 360 0.55 -11.90 7.47
C GLN A 360 -0.06 -10.71 6.74
N GLU A 361 -0.25 -9.58 7.43
CA GLU A 361 -0.72 -8.34 6.82
C GLU A 361 0.33 -7.79 5.84
N GLY A 362 1.59 -7.70 6.28
CA GLY A 362 2.69 -7.26 5.42
C GLY A 362 2.87 -8.12 4.18
N GLU A 363 2.79 -9.45 4.32
CA GLU A 363 2.88 -10.39 3.21
C GLU A 363 1.76 -10.16 2.18
N LYS A 364 0.51 -9.99 2.63
CA LYS A 364 -0.62 -9.70 1.73
C LYS A 364 -0.43 -8.37 0.97
N VAL A 365 0.07 -7.35 1.66
CA VAL A 365 0.34 -6.04 1.03
C VAL A 365 1.43 -6.17 -0.02
N LEU A 366 2.55 -6.83 0.28
CA LEU A 366 3.63 -7.02 -0.70
C LEU A 366 3.20 -7.92 -1.86
N GLN A 367 2.39 -8.95 -1.65
CA GLN A 367 1.84 -9.77 -2.75
C GLN A 367 0.94 -8.94 -3.67
N LEU A 368 0.10 -8.07 -3.10
CA LEU A 368 -0.72 -7.14 -3.88
C LEU A 368 0.15 -6.16 -4.67
N PHE A 369 1.17 -5.58 -4.04
CA PHE A 369 2.12 -4.67 -4.71
C PHE A 369 2.86 -5.34 -5.86
N ALA A 370 3.25 -6.61 -5.72
CA ALA A 370 3.85 -7.37 -6.81
C ALA A 370 2.89 -7.54 -8.00
N LYS A 371 1.60 -7.82 -7.73
CA LYS A 371 0.56 -7.94 -8.75
C LYS A 371 0.32 -6.64 -9.54
N VAL A 372 0.40 -5.49 -8.88
CA VAL A 372 0.17 -4.17 -9.52
C VAL A 372 1.43 -3.47 -10.02
N TRP A 373 2.62 -4.03 -9.76
CA TRP A 373 3.91 -3.41 -10.08
C TRP A 373 4.05 -3.06 -11.56
N LYS A 374 3.81 -4.00 -12.47
CA LYS A 374 3.98 -3.75 -13.92
C LYS A 374 3.01 -2.67 -14.44
N PRO A 375 1.69 -2.75 -14.19
CA PRO A 375 0.76 -1.70 -14.59
C PRO A 375 1.09 -0.31 -13.99
N SER A 376 1.64 -0.25 -12.76
CA SER A 376 1.96 1.02 -12.12
C SER A 376 3.15 1.77 -12.73
N GLN A 377 4.06 1.08 -13.44
CA GLN A 377 5.26 1.73 -14.00
C GLN A 377 4.96 2.78 -15.07
N SER A 378 3.77 2.76 -15.66
CA SER A 378 3.31 3.80 -16.61
C SER A 378 2.73 5.05 -15.93
N LEU A 379 2.67 5.06 -14.60
CA LEU A 379 2.00 6.07 -13.79
C LEU A 379 2.99 6.72 -12.83
N ASP A 380 3.74 7.73 -13.29
CA ASP A 380 4.92 8.27 -12.60
C ASP A 380 4.74 8.51 -11.08
N MET A 381 3.69 9.23 -10.66
CA MET A 381 3.49 9.57 -9.23
C MET A 381 3.04 8.37 -8.40
N LEU A 382 2.10 7.58 -8.92
CA LEU A 382 1.64 6.38 -8.22
C LEU A 382 2.76 5.34 -8.14
N GLY A 383 3.58 5.22 -9.18
CA GLY A 383 4.77 4.37 -9.20
C GLY A 383 5.73 4.74 -8.08
N ASN A 384 6.08 6.03 -7.96
CA ASN A 384 6.94 6.51 -6.89
C ASN A 384 6.36 6.25 -5.49
N ASP A 385 5.07 6.51 -5.27
CA ASP A 385 4.43 6.19 -3.98
C ASP A 385 4.45 4.68 -3.71
N LEU A 386 4.20 3.84 -4.71
CA LEU A 386 4.29 2.38 -4.57
C LEU A 386 5.69 1.93 -4.12
N GLU A 387 6.74 2.52 -4.67
CA GLU A 387 8.11 2.23 -4.23
C GLU A 387 8.35 2.61 -2.77
N GLU A 388 7.90 3.79 -2.36
CA GLU A 388 7.97 4.27 -0.98
C GLU A 388 7.22 3.33 -0.03
N GLN A 389 5.98 2.96 -0.38
CA GLN A 389 5.17 2.06 0.43
C GLN A 389 5.77 0.65 0.53
N ILE A 390 6.42 0.13 -0.52
CA ILE A 390 7.18 -1.13 -0.44
C ILE A 390 8.26 -1.02 0.65
N ALA A 391 9.04 0.06 0.65
CA ALA A 391 10.10 0.27 1.64
C ALA A 391 9.55 0.38 3.08
N VAL A 392 8.42 1.08 3.26
CA VAL A 392 7.71 1.20 4.55
C VAL A 392 7.31 -0.17 5.08
N VAL A 393 6.60 -0.96 4.28
CA VAL A 393 6.11 -2.29 4.66
C VAL A 393 7.29 -3.22 5.00
N VAL A 394 8.34 -3.20 4.19
CA VAL A 394 9.54 -4.03 4.41
C VAL A 394 10.24 -3.69 5.73
N ASN A 395 10.29 -2.41 6.11
CA ASN A 395 10.98 -1.99 7.33
C ASN A 395 10.22 -2.38 8.61
N GLN A 396 8.89 -2.25 8.60
CA GLN A 396 8.07 -2.41 9.80
C GLN A 396 7.79 -3.87 10.17
N VAL A 397 7.70 -4.73 9.17
CA VAL A 397 7.35 -6.13 9.39
C VAL A 397 8.54 -6.92 9.92
N ASN A 398 8.29 -7.75 10.93
CA ASN A 398 9.27 -8.70 11.44
C ASN A 398 9.31 -9.97 10.56
N TRP A 399 10.03 -9.87 9.45
CA TRP A 399 10.16 -10.93 8.45
C TRP A 399 10.92 -12.15 8.95
N LYS A 400 10.62 -13.31 8.34
CA LYS A 400 11.30 -14.58 8.56
C LYS A 400 12.10 -14.97 7.32
N PRO A 401 13.09 -15.88 7.43
CA PRO A 401 13.83 -16.37 6.28
C PRO A 401 12.96 -16.96 5.15
N ALA A 402 11.79 -17.50 5.48
CA ALA A 402 10.83 -18.01 4.48
C ALA A 402 10.27 -16.91 3.55
N ASP A 403 10.33 -15.64 3.95
CA ASP A 403 9.78 -14.51 3.19
C ASP A 403 10.79 -13.91 2.19
N ILE A 404 12.04 -14.38 2.23
CA ILE A 404 13.12 -13.90 1.35
C ILE A 404 12.75 -13.92 -0.14
N PRO A 405 12.05 -14.94 -0.69
CA PRO A 405 11.66 -14.93 -2.10
C PRO A 405 10.78 -13.73 -2.49
N LEU A 406 9.77 -13.41 -1.66
CA LEU A 406 8.89 -12.26 -1.89
C LEU A 406 9.66 -10.94 -1.78
N LEU A 407 10.56 -10.82 -0.80
CA LEU A 407 11.43 -9.65 -0.68
C LEU A 407 12.39 -9.51 -1.87
N LYS A 408 12.92 -10.63 -2.39
CA LYS A 408 13.80 -10.65 -3.57
C LYS A 408 13.08 -10.21 -4.85
N GLU A 409 11.81 -10.59 -5.02
CA GLU A 409 10.97 -10.11 -6.12
C GLU A 409 10.86 -8.57 -6.07
N HIS A 410 10.52 -8.00 -4.91
CA HIS A 410 10.44 -6.54 -4.74
C HIS A 410 11.79 -5.84 -4.89
N TYR A 411 12.88 -6.44 -4.40
CA TYR A 411 14.22 -5.92 -4.63
C TYR A 411 14.56 -5.87 -6.13
N GLN A 412 14.22 -6.90 -6.90
CA GLN A 412 14.45 -6.94 -8.34
C GLN A 412 13.60 -5.90 -9.07
N ASN A 413 12.33 -5.78 -8.70
CA ASN A 413 11.41 -4.76 -9.21
C ASN A 413 11.98 -3.35 -9.02
N LEU A 414 12.34 -2.99 -7.78
CA LEU A 414 12.93 -1.69 -7.45
C LEU A 414 14.27 -1.46 -8.15
N LYS A 415 15.10 -2.49 -8.31
CA LYS A 415 16.37 -2.39 -9.02
C LYS A 415 16.18 -2.16 -10.52
N GLN A 416 15.15 -2.76 -11.13
CA GLN A 416 14.81 -2.52 -12.55
C GLN A 416 14.33 -1.09 -12.80
N ALA A 417 13.68 -0.47 -11.81
CA ALA A 417 13.26 0.93 -11.85
C ALA A 417 14.37 1.93 -11.46
N ASP A 418 15.61 1.48 -11.21
CA ASP A 418 16.72 2.30 -10.70
C ASP A 418 16.41 3.03 -9.38
N SER A 419 15.52 2.43 -8.58
CA SER A 419 15.09 3.01 -7.31
C SER A 419 16.14 2.86 -6.22
N ARG A 420 16.44 3.97 -5.52
CA ARG A 420 17.33 3.97 -4.35
C ARG A 420 16.79 3.12 -3.20
N LEU A 421 15.47 2.89 -3.17
CA LEU A 421 14.80 2.09 -2.15
C LEU A 421 15.10 0.59 -2.28
N ALA A 422 15.66 0.13 -3.40
CA ALA A 422 16.18 -1.22 -3.54
C ALA A 422 17.22 -1.55 -2.44
N ALA A 423 18.01 -0.56 -2.01
CA ALA A 423 18.98 -0.74 -0.93
C ALA A 423 18.31 -1.07 0.42
N VAL A 424 17.14 -0.50 0.70
CA VAL A 424 16.37 -0.76 1.93
C VAL A 424 15.95 -2.23 1.96
N VAL A 425 15.34 -2.72 0.88
CA VAL A 425 14.91 -4.11 0.78
C VAL A 425 16.09 -5.07 0.85
N ASN A 426 17.18 -4.76 0.13
CA ASN A 426 18.39 -5.56 0.14
C ASN A 426 19.02 -5.67 1.54
N SER A 427 19.06 -4.57 2.30
CA SER A 427 19.61 -4.58 3.67
C SER A 427 18.84 -5.54 4.58
N LYS A 428 17.51 -5.61 4.44
CA LYS A 428 16.65 -6.53 5.18
C LYS A 428 16.89 -7.98 4.78
N ILE A 429 17.05 -8.23 3.47
CA ILE A 429 17.38 -9.57 2.94
C ILE A 429 18.72 -10.05 3.52
N ILE A 430 19.76 -9.23 3.46
CA ILE A 430 21.10 -9.56 3.98
C ILE A 430 21.03 -9.86 5.49
N ALA A 431 20.27 -9.08 6.26
CA ALA A 431 20.09 -9.32 7.69
C ALA A 431 19.40 -10.67 7.99
N LEU A 432 18.41 -11.06 7.17
CA LEU A 432 17.72 -12.34 7.31
C LEU A 432 18.62 -13.52 6.93
N GLU A 433 19.34 -13.41 5.81
CA GLU A 433 20.31 -14.43 5.38
C GLU A 433 21.44 -14.59 6.41
N GLY A 434 21.94 -13.48 6.97
CA GLY A 434 22.93 -13.48 8.04
C GLY A 434 22.44 -14.19 9.31
N LYS A 435 21.20 -13.93 9.75
CA LYS A 435 20.59 -14.66 10.87
C LYS A 435 20.49 -16.15 10.58
N GLN A 436 20.08 -16.53 9.38
CA GLN A 436 19.97 -17.94 8.98
C GLN A 436 21.32 -18.64 9.04
N TRP A 437 22.37 -18.02 8.49
CA TRP A 437 23.74 -18.53 8.56
C TRP A 437 24.28 -18.61 9.98
N PHE A 438 24.00 -17.61 10.82
CA PHE A 438 24.38 -17.63 12.23
C PHE A 438 23.77 -18.84 12.96
N PHE A 439 22.47 -19.11 12.80
CA PHE A 439 21.83 -20.26 13.44
C PHE A 439 22.36 -21.59 12.91
N ILE A 440 22.65 -21.70 11.62
CA ILE A 440 23.27 -22.90 11.03
C ILE A 440 24.66 -23.12 11.65
N PHE A 441 25.49 -22.09 11.65
CA PHE A 441 26.82 -22.14 12.24
C PHE A 441 26.78 -22.49 13.74
N PHE A 442 25.89 -21.85 14.50
CA PHE A 442 25.73 -22.09 15.93
C PHE A 442 25.32 -23.54 16.23
N LYS A 443 24.38 -24.10 15.44
CA LYS A 443 23.99 -25.51 15.58
C LYS A 443 25.15 -26.46 15.28
N LEU A 444 25.91 -26.20 14.22
CA LEU A 444 27.09 -27.00 13.87
C LEU A 444 28.17 -26.91 14.95
N TRP A 445 28.41 -25.71 15.47
CA TRP A 445 29.35 -25.48 16.56
C TRP A 445 28.92 -26.19 17.85
N LEU A 446 27.63 -26.16 18.20
CA LEU A 446 27.10 -26.85 19.36
C LEU A 446 27.24 -28.37 19.21
N ALA A 447 26.89 -28.93 18.05
CA ALA A 447 27.08 -30.35 17.75
C ALA A 447 28.56 -30.77 17.85
N HIS A 448 29.47 -29.92 17.36
CA HIS A 448 30.90 -30.13 17.47
C HIS A 448 31.38 -30.11 18.94
N LEU A 449 30.89 -29.16 19.74
CA LEU A 449 31.19 -29.09 21.17
C LEU A 449 30.66 -30.32 21.93
N SER A 450 29.45 -30.79 21.62
CA SER A 450 28.88 -32.01 22.17
C SER A 450 29.71 -33.25 21.84
N LEU A 451 30.19 -33.38 20.59
CA LEU A 451 31.09 -34.46 20.18
C LEU A 451 32.37 -34.48 21.05
N TRP A 452 33.00 -33.32 21.24
CA TRP A 452 34.22 -33.22 22.05
C TRP A 452 33.96 -33.50 23.53
N LEU A 453 32.80 -33.09 24.07
CA LEU A 453 32.41 -33.44 25.43
C LEU A 453 32.28 -34.96 25.59
N ILE A 454 31.68 -35.66 24.61
CA ILE A 454 31.58 -37.12 24.60
C ILE A 454 32.97 -37.77 24.53
N LEU A 455 33.89 -37.24 23.72
CA LEU A 455 35.26 -37.76 23.66
C LEU A 455 35.98 -37.56 24.99
N ILE A 456 35.86 -36.39 25.62
CA ILE A 456 36.50 -36.13 26.91
C ILE A 456 35.87 -36.96 28.03
N THR A 457 34.57 -37.26 27.97
CA THR A 457 33.95 -38.14 28.96
C THR A 457 34.44 -39.59 28.83
N ALA A 458 34.56 -40.09 27.60
CA ALA A 458 35.09 -41.42 27.30
C ALA A 458 36.61 -41.56 27.54
N TYR A 459 37.35 -40.45 27.55
CA TYR A 459 38.82 -40.43 27.61
C TYR A 459 39.45 -41.30 28.71
N PRO A 460 39.01 -41.31 29.99
CA PRO A 460 39.66 -42.12 31.02
C PRO A 460 39.56 -43.63 30.78
N HIS A 461 38.58 -44.08 30.00
CA HIS A 461 38.23 -45.49 29.83
C HIS A 461 38.71 -46.08 28.48
N SER A 462 39.15 -45.26 27.53
CA SER A 462 39.54 -45.70 26.19
C SER A 462 40.93 -45.22 25.79
N ARG A 463 41.85 -46.17 25.56
CA ARG A 463 43.21 -45.89 25.06
C ARG A 463 43.18 -45.23 23.67
N GLN A 464 42.24 -45.62 22.81
CA GLN A 464 42.09 -45.01 21.48
C GLN A 464 41.74 -43.52 21.59
N VAL A 465 40.80 -43.17 22.48
CA VAL A 465 40.43 -41.77 22.73
C VAL A 465 41.60 -41.01 23.37
N GLN A 466 42.39 -41.65 24.23
CA GLN A 466 43.61 -41.04 24.78
C GLN A 466 44.61 -40.68 23.67
N THR A 467 44.88 -41.61 22.75
CA THR A 467 45.78 -41.33 21.61
C THR A 467 45.24 -40.22 20.70
N LEU A 468 43.92 -40.17 20.51
CA LEU A 468 43.24 -39.17 19.69
C LEU A 468 43.39 -37.76 20.30
N ILE A 469 43.17 -37.62 21.61
CA ILE A 469 43.24 -36.32 22.30
C ILE A 469 44.68 -35.85 22.48
N TRP A 470 45.66 -36.73 22.68
CA TRP A 470 47.06 -36.31 22.77
C TRP A 470 47.71 -36.02 21.42
N ASN A 471 47.14 -36.52 20.32
CA ASN A 471 47.64 -36.19 18.98
C ASN A 471 47.46 -34.70 18.67
N ARG A 472 48.57 -33.99 18.50
CA ARG A 472 48.61 -32.56 18.19
C ARG A 472 47.80 -32.20 16.94
N LYS A 473 47.96 -32.95 15.85
CA LYS A 473 47.25 -32.67 14.59
C LYS A 473 45.75 -32.82 14.79
N THR A 474 45.34 -33.84 15.53
CA THR A 474 43.92 -34.08 15.81
C THR A 474 43.31 -32.92 16.59
N ARG A 475 43.93 -32.48 17.68
CA ARG A 475 43.43 -31.34 18.46
C ARG A 475 43.41 -30.03 17.69
N GLN A 476 44.41 -29.79 16.84
CA GLN A 476 44.49 -28.54 16.09
C GLN A 476 43.45 -28.51 14.96
N LEU A 477 43.37 -29.58 14.17
CA LEU A 477 42.50 -29.66 13.00
C LEU A 477 41.05 -29.92 13.40
N PHE A 478 40.80 -30.97 14.18
CA PHE A 478 39.44 -31.34 14.58
C PHE A 478 38.98 -30.62 15.85
N GLY A 479 39.87 -30.04 16.65
CA GLY A 479 39.46 -29.24 17.81
C GLY A 479 39.30 -27.76 17.51
N LEU A 480 39.48 -27.35 16.24
CA LEU A 480 39.41 -25.96 15.75
C LEU A 480 40.18 -24.96 16.65
N GLY A 481 41.30 -25.41 17.23
CA GLY A 481 42.13 -24.66 18.18
C GLY A 481 41.53 -24.47 19.57
N TYR A 482 40.23 -24.16 19.69
CA TYR A 482 39.61 -23.81 20.97
C TYR A 482 39.50 -24.99 21.94
N ILE A 483 39.41 -26.22 21.45
CA ILE A 483 39.42 -27.41 22.31
C ILE A 483 40.78 -27.58 22.99
N GLY A 484 41.89 -27.34 22.27
CA GLY A 484 43.22 -27.40 22.86
C GLY A 484 43.39 -26.41 24.01
N ILE A 485 42.89 -25.18 23.83
CA ILE A 485 42.87 -24.14 24.86
C ILE A 485 41.95 -24.55 26.02
N ALA A 486 40.76 -25.06 25.75
CA ALA A 486 39.82 -25.50 26.79
C ALA A 486 40.43 -26.61 27.66
N LEU A 487 41.11 -27.57 27.03
CA LEU A 487 41.81 -28.67 27.69
C LEU A 487 42.94 -28.21 28.62
N THR A 488 43.56 -27.04 28.40
CA THR A 488 44.61 -26.47 29.26
C THR A 488 44.10 -25.36 30.18
N ALA A 489 43.02 -24.66 29.84
CA ALA A 489 42.50 -23.57 30.66
C ALA A 489 41.59 -24.10 31.77
N ILE A 490 40.71 -25.07 31.47
CA ILE A 490 39.67 -25.53 32.38
C ILE A 490 40.25 -26.58 33.36
N PRO A 491 40.31 -26.31 34.68
CA PRO A 491 40.95 -27.20 35.66
C PRO A 491 40.40 -28.64 35.65
N PHE A 492 39.08 -28.79 35.51
CA PHE A 492 38.43 -30.09 35.44
C PHE A 492 38.88 -30.93 34.24
N LEU A 493 38.99 -30.33 33.06
CA LEU A 493 39.41 -31.05 31.85
C LEU A 493 40.89 -31.44 31.94
N ARG A 494 41.73 -30.55 32.47
CA ARG A 494 43.15 -30.81 32.72
C ARG A 494 43.39 -31.97 33.67
N TYR A 495 42.70 -31.98 34.80
CA TYR A 495 42.77 -33.08 35.76
C TYR A 495 42.38 -34.41 35.09
N ARG A 496 41.29 -34.39 34.32
CA ARG A 496 40.80 -35.57 33.59
C ARG A 496 41.79 -36.10 32.55
N LEU A 497 42.64 -35.25 31.97
CA LEU A 497 43.66 -35.67 31.00
C LEU A 497 44.77 -36.51 31.63
N LEU A 498 45.25 -36.13 32.81
CA LEU A 498 46.39 -36.81 33.44
C LEU A 498 45.98 -37.85 34.50
N ALA A 499 44.71 -37.83 34.95
CA ALA A 499 44.18 -38.81 35.89
C ALA A 499 44.47 -40.28 35.54
N PRO A 500 44.35 -40.74 34.27
CA PRO A 500 44.68 -42.13 33.91
C PRO A 500 46.14 -42.51 34.14
N PHE A 501 47.04 -41.53 34.19
CA PHE A 501 48.48 -41.74 34.34
C PHE A 501 48.98 -41.55 35.79
N SER A 502 48.11 -41.17 36.72
CA SER A 502 48.47 -40.86 38.12
C SER A 502 49.34 -41.95 38.78
N LYS A 503 48.97 -43.23 38.64
CA LYS A 503 49.75 -44.35 39.20
C LYS A 503 51.16 -44.46 38.59
N ILE A 504 51.31 -44.25 37.29
CA ILE A 504 52.60 -44.38 36.59
C ILE A 504 53.50 -43.17 36.90
N LEU A 505 52.91 -41.98 37.01
CA LEU A 505 53.62 -40.76 37.40
C LEU A 505 54.24 -40.88 38.81
N LEU A 506 53.57 -41.63 39.71
CA LEU A 506 54.04 -41.88 41.08
C LEU A 506 54.87 -43.17 41.26
N ALA A 507 55.10 -43.96 40.21
CA ALA A 507 55.72 -45.28 40.34
C ALA A 507 57.10 -45.26 41.05
N ASP A 508 57.91 -44.21 40.82
CA ASP A 508 59.24 -44.08 41.43
C ASP A 508 59.22 -43.70 42.92
N ALA A 509 58.06 -43.27 43.45
CA ALA A 509 57.89 -43.03 44.89
C ALA A 509 57.82 -44.35 45.69
N ASN A 510 57.59 -45.48 45.00
CA ASN A 510 57.44 -46.81 45.60
C ASN A 510 56.48 -46.82 46.80
N LEU A 511 55.27 -46.25 46.61
CA LEU A 511 54.29 -46.04 47.68
C LEU A 511 53.72 -47.33 48.25
N ASP A 512 53.81 -48.44 47.52
CA ASP A 512 53.32 -49.75 47.95
C ASP A 512 54.16 -50.33 49.09
N SER A 513 55.46 -50.00 49.14
CA SER A 513 56.36 -50.39 50.23
C SER A 513 56.62 -49.27 51.25
N PHE A 514 55.82 -48.19 51.22
CA PHE A 514 56.01 -47.02 52.07
C PHE A 514 55.27 -47.16 53.40
N ASP A 515 56.03 -47.29 54.49
CA ASP A 515 55.52 -47.28 55.86
C ASP A 515 55.27 -45.84 56.34
N THR A 516 54.01 -45.54 56.65
CA THR A 516 53.59 -44.24 57.19
C THR A 516 54.06 -43.98 58.61
N GLN A 517 54.51 -45.00 59.35
CA GLN A 517 55.06 -44.81 60.71
C GLN A 517 56.50 -44.27 60.69
N ALA A 518 57.22 -44.41 59.56
CA ALA A 518 58.54 -43.82 59.37
C ALA A 518 58.49 -42.30 59.07
N TYR A 519 57.30 -41.76 58.83
CA TYR A 519 57.07 -40.33 58.66
C TYR A 519 57.05 -39.63 60.02
N PHE A 520 57.53 -38.38 60.09
CA PHE A 520 57.48 -37.55 61.29
C PHE A 520 56.18 -36.72 61.28
N PRO A 521 55.07 -37.16 61.92
CA PRO A 521 53.77 -36.48 61.83
C PRO A 521 53.77 -35.09 62.50
N ASN A 522 54.67 -34.88 63.47
CA ASN A 522 54.77 -33.65 64.25
C ASN A 522 55.82 -32.68 63.69
N SER A 523 56.19 -32.77 62.42
CA SER A 523 57.07 -31.79 61.78
C SER A 523 56.37 -30.43 61.67
N HIS A 524 56.89 -29.45 62.42
CA HIS A 524 56.42 -28.06 62.36
C HIS A 524 57.50 -27.16 61.76
N ILE A 525 57.06 -26.13 61.03
CA ILE A 525 57.95 -25.09 60.53
C ILE A 525 57.75 -23.79 61.30
N GLN A 526 58.84 -23.03 61.42
CA GLN A 526 58.82 -21.65 61.89
C GLN A 526 59.09 -20.74 60.71
N ILE A 527 58.10 -19.93 60.32
CA ILE A 527 58.28 -18.93 59.27
C ILE A 527 59.18 -17.83 59.84
N LYS A 528 60.25 -17.45 59.12
CA LYS A 528 61.13 -16.35 59.54
C LYS A 528 60.26 -15.09 59.73
N ARG A 529 60.12 -14.64 60.99
CA ARG A 529 59.26 -13.53 61.51
C ARG A 529 57.88 -13.88 62.10
N ALA A 530 57.49 -15.16 62.17
CA ALA A 530 56.27 -15.59 62.87
C ALA A 530 56.58 -16.09 64.30
N ILE A 531 55.66 -15.81 65.25
CA ILE A 531 55.80 -16.18 66.68
C ILE A 531 55.39 -17.65 66.92
N HIS A 532 54.50 -18.21 66.09
CA HIS A 532 53.98 -19.58 66.25
C HIS A 532 54.48 -20.51 65.15
N THR A 533 54.70 -21.77 65.53
CA THR A 533 55.01 -22.86 64.61
C THR A 533 53.74 -23.41 63.97
N GLN A 534 53.83 -23.89 62.72
CA GLN A 534 52.71 -24.49 62.00
C GLN A 534 53.10 -25.86 61.42
N PRO A 535 52.18 -26.82 61.28
CA PRO A 535 52.49 -28.10 60.64
C PRO A 535 53.01 -27.90 59.21
N ILE A 536 54.11 -28.56 58.86
CA ILE A 536 54.79 -28.38 57.57
C ILE A 536 53.87 -28.68 56.36
N GLN A 537 52.97 -29.66 56.50
CA GLN A 537 52.01 -30.02 55.45
C GLN A 537 50.99 -28.91 55.17
N THR A 538 50.54 -28.22 56.22
CA THR A 538 49.60 -27.11 56.11
C THR A 538 50.22 -25.94 55.37
N VAL A 539 51.50 -25.65 55.61
CA VAL A 539 52.17 -24.53 54.94
C VAL A 539 52.56 -24.88 53.51
N ILE A 540 53.11 -26.07 53.26
CA ILE A 540 53.49 -26.49 51.90
C ILE A 540 52.28 -26.52 50.97
N SER A 541 51.10 -26.95 51.44
CA SER A 541 49.89 -26.94 50.62
C SER A 541 49.36 -25.55 50.28
N GLN A 542 49.78 -24.51 51.01
CA GLN A 542 49.39 -23.10 50.77
C GLN A 542 50.36 -22.36 49.85
N LEU A 543 51.59 -22.86 49.69
CA LEU A 543 52.59 -22.25 48.83
C LEU A 543 52.34 -22.62 47.36
N GLN A 544 52.38 -21.64 46.46
CA GLN A 544 52.22 -21.84 45.02
C GLN A 544 53.51 -21.63 44.21
N SER A 545 54.63 -21.40 44.90
CA SER A 545 55.96 -21.25 44.30
C SER A 545 56.78 -22.53 44.48
N PRO A 546 57.87 -22.71 43.71
CA PRO A 546 58.83 -23.76 43.95
C PRO A 546 59.33 -23.76 45.40
N ILE A 547 59.40 -24.95 45.98
CA ILE A 547 59.77 -25.18 47.38
C ILE A 547 61.04 -26.02 47.39
N VAL A 548 62.07 -25.50 48.04
CA VAL A 548 63.31 -26.25 48.29
C VAL A 548 63.30 -26.70 49.74
N LEU A 549 63.32 -28.01 49.94
CA LEU A 549 63.45 -28.68 51.23
C LEU A 549 64.90 -29.07 51.44
N GLU A 550 65.64 -28.20 52.13
CA GLU A 550 67.05 -28.36 52.43
C GLU A 550 67.27 -28.98 53.82
N GLY A 551 68.21 -29.92 53.93
CA GLY A 551 68.63 -30.45 55.23
C GLY A 551 69.59 -31.62 55.13
N GLU A 552 70.30 -31.93 56.21
CA GLU A 552 71.25 -33.04 56.31
C GLU A 552 70.65 -34.41 55.93
N SER A 553 71.53 -35.35 55.57
CA SER A 553 71.12 -36.73 55.29
C SER A 553 70.43 -37.37 56.52
N GLY A 554 69.46 -38.24 56.30
CA GLY A 554 68.71 -38.91 57.38
C GLY A 554 67.55 -38.12 58.00
N LEU A 555 67.38 -36.82 57.69
CA LEU A 555 66.29 -35.98 58.23
C LEU A 555 64.89 -36.22 57.61
N GLY A 556 64.68 -37.36 56.93
CA GLY A 556 63.34 -37.75 56.45
C GLY A 556 62.77 -36.96 55.26
N LYS A 557 63.57 -36.18 54.53
CA LYS A 557 63.13 -35.37 53.37
C LYS A 557 62.41 -36.18 52.27
N SER A 558 62.99 -37.31 51.87
CA SER A 558 62.40 -38.22 50.88
C SER A 558 61.12 -38.88 51.39
N ILE A 559 61.11 -39.26 52.68
CA ILE A 559 59.93 -39.81 53.37
C ILE A 559 58.81 -38.77 53.42
N PHE A 560 59.14 -37.50 53.66
CA PHE A 560 58.20 -36.39 53.62
C PHE A 560 57.56 -36.23 52.22
N LEU A 561 58.37 -36.20 51.15
CA LEU A 561 57.85 -36.12 49.78
C LEU A 561 56.93 -37.28 49.43
N ARG A 562 57.31 -38.51 49.78
CA ARG A 562 56.49 -39.71 49.55
C ARG A 562 55.16 -39.67 50.30
N ASN A 563 55.18 -39.22 51.56
CA ASN A 563 53.97 -39.02 52.33
C ASN A 563 53.07 -37.94 51.71
N LEU A 564 53.66 -36.82 51.26
CA LEU A 564 52.94 -35.71 50.63
C LEU A 564 52.20 -36.14 49.36
N VAL A 565 52.86 -36.86 48.45
CA VAL A 565 52.20 -37.33 47.22
C VAL A 565 51.15 -38.42 47.48
N LYS A 566 51.28 -39.18 48.58
CA LYS A 566 50.30 -40.20 48.99
C LYS A 566 49.02 -39.58 49.56
N THR A 567 49.12 -38.44 50.25
CA THR A 567 47.99 -37.85 51.00
C THR A 567 47.34 -36.64 50.33
N SER A 568 48.03 -35.93 49.42
CA SER A 568 47.55 -34.64 48.88
C SER A 568 46.28 -34.74 48.03
N GLY A 569 46.00 -35.90 47.43
CA GLY A 569 44.92 -36.09 46.44
C GLY A 569 45.11 -35.30 45.14
N ARG A 570 46.15 -34.46 45.07
CA ARG A 570 46.56 -33.71 43.87
C ARG A 570 47.29 -34.66 42.94
N LEU A 571 47.16 -34.38 41.65
CA LEU A 571 47.95 -35.09 40.66
C LEU A 571 49.41 -34.67 40.82
N ALA A 572 50.28 -35.64 41.08
CA ALA A 572 51.71 -35.41 41.27
C ALA A 572 52.54 -36.38 40.43
N VAL A 573 53.76 -35.94 40.09
CA VAL A 573 54.81 -36.79 39.54
C VAL A 573 55.97 -36.81 40.53
N TYR A 574 56.45 -38.01 40.84
CA TYR A 574 57.63 -38.19 41.69
C TYR A 574 58.81 -38.62 40.83
N LEU A 575 59.90 -37.86 40.93
CA LEU A 575 61.11 -37.98 40.13
C LEU A 575 62.33 -38.04 41.05
N PRO A 576 63.07 -39.15 41.10
CA PRO A 576 64.44 -39.14 41.60
C PRO A 576 65.27 -38.19 40.73
N ALA A 577 66.06 -37.29 41.33
CA ALA A 577 66.89 -36.34 40.60
C ALA A 577 67.82 -37.06 39.59
N SER A 578 68.26 -38.28 39.92
CA SER A 578 69.10 -39.14 39.07
C SER A 578 68.43 -39.55 37.75
N LYS A 579 67.09 -39.49 37.65
CA LYS A 579 66.35 -39.76 36.41
C LYS A 579 66.14 -38.51 35.54
N CYS A 580 66.53 -37.34 36.01
CA CYS A 580 66.37 -36.06 35.30
C CYS A 580 67.60 -35.65 34.49
N THR A 581 68.51 -36.58 34.16
CA THR A 581 69.75 -36.31 33.41
C THR A 581 69.50 -35.70 32.03
N ALA A 582 68.46 -36.16 31.33
CA ALA A 582 68.03 -35.62 30.04
C ALA A 582 67.11 -34.40 30.17
N GLY A 583 66.71 -34.02 31.39
CA GLY A 583 65.74 -32.97 31.69
C GLY A 583 64.51 -33.46 32.48
N VAL A 584 63.82 -32.53 33.15
CA VAL A 584 62.65 -32.84 33.99
C VAL A 584 61.43 -33.20 33.13
N ILE A 585 61.20 -32.50 32.02
CA ILE A 585 60.07 -32.79 31.12
C ILE A 585 60.26 -34.16 30.47
N GLU A 586 61.48 -34.47 30.04
CA GLU A 586 61.90 -35.73 29.45
C GLU A 586 61.70 -36.88 30.45
N ALA A 587 62.02 -36.67 31.73
CA ALA A 587 61.78 -37.64 32.79
C ALA A 587 60.29 -37.88 33.05
N ILE A 588 59.44 -36.85 32.95
CA ILE A 588 57.98 -36.99 33.01
C ILE A 588 57.47 -37.75 31.78
N GLN A 589 57.96 -37.43 30.58
CA GLN A 589 57.59 -38.12 29.34
C GLN A 589 57.99 -39.60 29.34
N ALA A 590 59.14 -39.95 29.90
CA ALA A 590 59.59 -41.33 30.03
C ALA A 590 58.62 -42.21 30.84
N LYS A 591 57.83 -41.60 31.74
CA LYS A 591 56.75 -42.27 32.49
C LYS A 591 55.43 -42.34 31.72
N LEU A 592 55.23 -41.52 30.70
CA LEU A 592 54.00 -41.48 29.91
C LEU A 592 54.09 -42.40 28.69
N PRO A 593 52.97 -42.95 28.19
CA PRO A 593 52.96 -43.70 26.94
C PRO A 593 53.42 -42.80 25.78
N ILE A 594 54.04 -43.38 24.75
CA ILE A 594 54.56 -42.66 23.57
C ILE A 594 53.50 -41.75 22.94
N SER A 595 52.23 -42.15 22.97
CA SER A 595 51.10 -41.36 22.48
C SER A 595 50.89 -40.02 23.22
N ALA A 596 51.47 -39.83 24.40
CA ALA A 596 51.36 -38.64 25.25
C ALA A 596 52.68 -37.84 25.34
N HIS A 597 53.59 -37.99 24.38
CA HIS A 597 54.90 -37.30 24.34
C HIS A 597 54.86 -35.90 23.69
N ASP A 598 53.71 -35.21 23.67
CA ASP A 598 53.64 -33.82 23.20
C ASP A 598 54.24 -32.87 24.24
N SER A 599 55.55 -32.59 24.11
CA SER A 599 56.33 -31.80 25.08
C SER A 599 55.79 -30.40 25.31
N LYS A 600 55.37 -29.70 24.23
CA LYS A 600 54.80 -28.36 24.33
C LYS A 600 53.46 -28.37 25.07
N PHE A 601 52.63 -29.36 24.82
CA PHE A 601 51.36 -29.49 25.51
C PHE A 601 51.53 -29.89 26.98
N LEU A 602 52.46 -30.80 27.27
CA LEU A 602 52.80 -31.18 28.63
C LEU A 602 53.37 -30.00 29.42
N GLN A 603 54.22 -29.18 28.78
CA GLN A 603 54.74 -27.94 29.35
C GLN A 603 53.61 -26.99 29.72
N SER A 604 52.63 -26.78 28.82
CA SER A 604 51.45 -25.97 29.14
C SER A 604 50.66 -26.54 30.33
N LEU A 605 50.51 -27.86 30.46
CA LEU A 605 49.84 -28.46 31.61
C LEU A 605 50.57 -28.23 32.94
N ILE A 606 51.90 -28.23 32.91
CA ILE A 606 52.78 -27.94 34.05
C ILE A 606 52.66 -26.47 34.45
N ASP A 607 52.76 -25.55 33.49
CA ASP A 607 52.68 -24.10 33.72
C ASP A 607 51.36 -23.68 34.38
N TYR A 608 50.27 -24.38 34.11
CA TYR A 608 48.96 -24.10 34.72
C TYR A 608 48.74 -24.79 36.09
N ASN A 609 49.76 -25.33 36.76
CA ASN A 609 49.66 -25.97 38.10
C ASN A 609 48.75 -27.21 38.17
N THR A 610 48.69 -27.99 37.08
CA THR A 610 47.88 -29.21 37.03
C THR A 610 48.56 -30.39 37.71
N LEU A 611 49.89 -30.41 37.64
CA LEU A 611 50.75 -31.52 38.03
C LEU A 611 51.79 -31.00 39.01
N ASP A 612 51.74 -31.50 40.25
CA ASP A 612 52.76 -31.21 41.25
C ASP A 612 54.03 -32.01 40.91
N ILE A 613 55.18 -31.34 40.86
CA ILE A 613 56.45 -31.99 40.48
C ILE A 613 57.31 -32.14 41.73
N CYS A 614 57.48 -33.38 42.19
CA CYS A 614 58.32 -33.69 43.34
C CYS A 614 59.65 -34.29 42.86
N ILE A 615 60.76 -33.57 43.09
CA ILE A 615 62.11 -33.98 42.71
C ILE A 615 62.91 -34.33 43.97
N ASP A 616 63.39 -35.56 44.08
CA ASP A 616 64.06 -36.06 45.28
C ASP A 616 65.58 -36.24 45.06
N GLY A 617 66.40 -35.62 45.92
CA GLY A 617 67.86 -35.84 45.97
C GLY A 617 68.70 -34.95 45.04
N LEU A 618 68.45 -33.64 45.00
CA LEU A 618 69.15 -32.70 44.09
C LEU A 618 70.69 -32.69 44.24
N ASN A 619 71.21 -32.90 45.45
CA ASN A 619 72.65 -32.95 45.70
C ASN A 619 73.28 -34.34 45.47
N GLU A 620 72.48 -35.36 45.15
CA GLU A 620 72.93 -36.75 44.94
C GLU A 620 73.25 -37.05 43.47
N VAL A 621 73.26 -36.02 42.61
CA VAL A 621 73.53 -36.11 41.18
C VAL A 621 74.70 -35.24 40.74
N THR A 622 75.20 -35.51 39.54
CA THR A 622 76.26 -34.73 38.88
C THR A 622 75.91 -33.24 38.78
N PRO A 623 76.90 -32.33 38.78
CA PRO A 623 76.68 -30.90 38.58
C PRO A 623 75.83 -30.53 37.36
N ASP A 624 76.01 -31.22 36.23
CA ASP A 624 75.26 -30.95 34.99
C ASP A 624 73.76 -31.27 35.13
N THR A 625 73.44 -32.40 35.75
CA THR A 625 72.05 -32.78 36.08
C THR A 625 71.43 -31.78 37.05
N ARG A 626 72.19 -31.33 38.06
CA ARG A 626 71.74 -30.30 39.00
C ARG A 626 71.43 -28.99 38.29
N ALA A 627 72.32 -28.52 37.41
CA ALA A 627 72.10 -27.31 36.61
C ALA A 627 70.86 -27.42 35.71
N THR A 628 70.63 -28.59 35.13
CA THR A 628 69.44 -28.87 34.30
C THR A 628 68.14 -28.78 35.09
N ILE A 629 68.10 -29.37 36.29
CA ILE A 629 66.95 -29.28 37.20
C ILE A 629 66.72 -27.85 37.66
N SER A 630 67.77 -27.14 38.10
CA SER A 630 67.67 -25.74 38.53
C SER A 630 67.14 -24.83 37.40
N SER A 631 67.67 -24.97 36.19
CA SER A 631 67.20 -24.24 35.01
C SER A 631 65.72 -24.51 34.68
N PHE A 632 65.24 -25.73 34.91
CA PHE A 632 63.82 -26.05 34.75
C PHE A 632 62.97 -25.32 35.79
N VAL A 633 63.38 -25.32 37.05
CA VAL A 633 62.64 -24.70 38.16
C VAL A 633 62.57 -23.18 37.98
N GLU A 634 63.65 -22.55 37.55
CA GLU A 634 63.69 -21.12 37.22
C GLU A 634 62.73 -20.76 36.08
N ARG A 635 62.66 -21.59 35.03
CA ARG A 635 61.73 -21.41 33.91
C ARG A 635 60.27 -21.64 34.30
N HIS A 636 60.03 -22.50 35.27
CA HIS A 636 58.70 -22.93 35.71
C HIS A 636 58.37 -22.44 37.13
N PHE A 637 58.75 -21.19 37.46
CA PHE A 637 58.60 -20.62 38.81
C PHE A 637 57.15 -20.41 39.29
N GLN A 638 56.18 -20.49 38.37
CA GLN A 638 54.75 -20.47 38.72
C GLN A 638 54.21 -21.88 39.01
N GLY A 639 55.02 -22.92 38.74
CA GLY A 639 54.72 -24.32 38.97
C GLY A 639 54.84 -24.71 40.46
N HIS A 640 53.97 -25.61 40.91
CA HIS A 640 54.10 -26.24 42.22
C HIS A 640 55.15 -27.36 42.17
N ILE A 641 56.42 -26.96 42.33
CA ILE A 641 57.59 -27.85 42.27
C ILE A 641 58.19 -27.97 43.66
N ILE A 642 58.42 -29.18 44.15
CA ILE A 642 59.02 -29.43 45.46
C ILE A 642 60.30 -30.24 45.27
N ILE A 643 61.41 -29.72 45.75
CA ILE A 643 62.74 -30.31 45.55
C ILE A 643 63.37 -30.58 46.91
N THR A 644 63.94 -31.75 47.10
CA THR A 644 64.76 -32.01 48.29
C THR A 644 66.24 -31.88 47.95
N THR A 645 67.00 -31.25 48.84
CA THR A 645 68.44 -31.08 48.71
C THR A 645 69.15 -31.22 50.06
N GLN A 646 70.46 -31.45 50.00
CA GLN A 646 71.36 -31.33 51.16
C GLN A 646 71.96 -29.91 51.17
N PRO A 647 72.52 -29.43 52.30
CA PRO A 647 73.22 -28.15 52.36
C PRO A 647 74.44 -28.08 51.44
#